data_AF-A0AAX1JJD9-F1
#
_entry.id   AF-A0AAX1JJD9-F1
#
_cell.length_a   1.000
_cell.length_b   1.000
_cell.length_c   1.000
_cell.angle_alpha   90.00
_cell.angle_beta   90.00
_cell.angle_gamma   90.00
#
_symmetry.space_group_name_H-M   'P 1'
#
loop_
_entity.id
_entity.type
_entity.pdbx_description
1 polymer ?
#
loop_
_entity_poly.entity_id
_entity_poly.type
_entity_poly.pdbx_seq_one_letter_code
_entity_poly.pdbx_strand_id
1 'polypeptide(L)'
;MLLLSSLSLCAAAHTPVAARARSASPERVELSDNWTLSSAAKMSVDGDVLSLPNYDAAAWYKVRRMPATVLEILRESGVYRDLYVGKNLRDQVPQDLYQRDWWYRTQFTAPEGRKTYLLGFPGINYRADIWLNGRLVADREQAVGMYAAHQFDVTPLIRPGQPNVLAVRVIPERALQDVDGVELADSWNDWINWDYLGLPPPNGDSDRRGTSFVPDRNAGIWKPVYLKALGDVELGSATVNSELPLPRTDSARLTIRADVHNYSPRRTRGVLRATITRPDNATVHLEQAVVLAPGENTQVTFTPDQFAQLTFQHPDLWWPYTMGQPTLHNLRLEFRVDNQLSDARELRFGIRTVTQHRDEGFSGDGGDFFLQVNGKKFPVRGAAYTPDLLFKYDPDRETAILQYAKDLGLNMLRLEGKLASERLVEKADELGIPLMAGWMCCNQWEKWEQWNAEDQRVAMESMRSQIQLLRAHASAFVWANGSDGLPPPAIRARYRSILDELHWQNAAVDTASRQTRDNDGISQWDGIDMAGPYTWRPPTYWFSRRYGATWGASAEQGSNEQIPPFASLRKFIPPDDLWPINDTWSFHAGAQYKNAALLSAQRSIGMRYGASDSAEMFAAKAQLAQYEATRAQFESFAAAGWDSHKMTIYWMLNSHWPSFFGQLFDYYLRPGGAYFGAKKGLRPLSVVFDSYARDNGNSARISVVNQSPSDERDLRVRVRVYDTQGNLQTDGTAEHINVSAGGAVDAITLPRGLAKSPVFFVRCQLTRPSGEVVAENVYWQSQQPDDVGDPDNDRAFDSTQESWADMTALNYMPRVPLDITAHRQSTPGSVVIRLHNPTHNVAFFERAEIMSTRDGDEILPVEYDDNYVTVFPGETVEMRGNATGSPANWVRVTGHNTSATTVAIE
;
A
#
# COMPACT_ATOMS: atom_id res chain seq x y z
N MET A 1 98.21 -10.18 -17.57
CA MET A 1 98.20 -8.80 -18.10
C MET A 1 96.73 -8.36 -18.08
N LEU A 2 96.28 -7.31 -17.34
CA LEU A 2 96.64 -5.87 -17.43
C LEU A 2 96.42 -5.35 -18.87
N LEU A 3 95.60 -4.34 -19.20
CA LEU A 3 94.72 -3.37 -18.49
C LEU A 3 93.42 -3.18 -19.35
N LEU A 4 92.25 -2.73 -18.85
CA LEU A 4 91.77 -1.32 -18.73
C LEU A 4 92.30 -0.36 -19.83
N SER A 5 91.53 0.51 -20.48
CA SER A 5 90.10 0.92 -20.39
C SER A 5 89.58 1.24 -21.83
N SER A 6 88.43 1.86 -22.15
CA SER A 6 87.35 2.58 -21.43
C SER A 6 86.09 2.64 -22.32
N LEU A 7 84.90 2.92 -21.76
CA LEU A 7 83.67 3.20 -22.52
C LEU A 7 83.07 4.57 -22.15
N SER A 8 82.63 5.34 -23.16
CA SER A 8 81.86 6.58 -22.97
C SER A 8 80.36 6.31 -22.97
N LEU A 9 79.63 6.96 -22.06
CA LEU A 9 78.17 6.97 -22.03
C LEU A 9 77.58 7.84 -23.14
N CYS A 10 76.58 7.31 -23.86
CA CYS A 10 75.58 8.12 -24.57
C CYS A 10 74.21 7.87 -23.93
N ALA A 11 73.56 8.93 -23.45
CA ALA A 11 72.25 8.83 -22.82
C ALA A 11 71.12 8.85 -23.87
N ALA A 12 70.20 7.88 -23.79
CA ALA A 12 68.97 7.85 -24.58
C ALA A 12 67.77 8.17 -23.68
N ALA A 13 67.23 9.39 -23.81
CA ALA A 13 66.08 9.83 -23.01
C ALA A 13 64.84 8.98 -23.31
N HIS A 14 64.38 8.21 -22.34
CA HIS A 14 63.09 7.55 -22.38
C HIS A 14 62.02 8.53 -21.90
N THR A 15 61.12 8.97 -22.78
CA THR A 15 59.90 9.67 -22.38
C THR A 15 58.94 8.68 -21.71
N PRO A 16 58.49 8.94 -20.47
CA PRO A 16 57.52 8.07 -19.83
C PRO A 16 56.17 8.21 -20.53
N VAL A 17 55.61 7.09 -21.01
CA VAL A 17 54.20 7.04 -21.41
C VAL A 17 53.37 7.32 -20.17
N ALA A 18 52.74 8.48 -20.12
CA ALA A 18 51.86 8.84 -19.01
C ALA A 18 50.70 7.84 -18.96
N ALA A 19 50.65 7.04 -17.89
CA ALA A 19 49.49 6.22 -17.59
C ALA A 19 48.29 7.15 -17.43
N ARG A 20 47.39 7.19 -18.42
CA ARG A 20 46.10 7.86 -18.27
C ARG A 20 45.40 7.23 -17.07
N ALA A 21 45.23 8.01 -16.01
CA ALA A 21 44.38 7.63 -14.89
C ALA A 21 43.03 7.20 -15.47
N ARG A 22 42.64 5.95 -15.21
CA ARG A 22 41.34 5.43 -15.60
C ARG A 22 40.32 6.23 -14.81
N SER A 23 39.53 7.08 -15.47
CA SER A 23 38.43 7.77 -14.81
C SER A 23 37.53 6.73 -14.15
N ALA A 24 37.20 6.96 -12.88
CA ALA A 24 36.36 6.04 -12.12
C ALA A 24 34.95 5.97 -12.75
N SER A 25 34.16 4.93 -12.45
CA SER A 25 32.82 4.74 -13.03
C SER A 25 31.74 5.43 -12.19
N PRO A 26 30.80 6.21 -12.76
CA PRO A 26 29.88 7.12 -12.05
C PRO A 26 29.23 6.50 -10.81
N GLU A 27 29.10 7.28 -9.75
CA GLU A 27 28.69 6.83 -8.42
C GLU A 27 27.43 7.57 -7.95
N ARG A 28 26.45 6.84 -7.41
CA ARG A 28 25.32 7.38 -6.63
C ARG A 28 25.50 6.90 -5.20
N VAL A 29 25.91 7.81 -4.31
CA VAL A 29 26.13 7.53 -2.89
C VAL A 29 24.88 7.96 -2.12
N GLU A 30 24.28 7.06 -1.36
CA GLU A 30 23.27 7.43 -0.36
C GLU A 30 23.96 8.03 0.87
N LEU A 31 23.52 9.21 1.31
CA LEU A 31 24.00 9.86 2.52
C LEU A 31 23.14 9.38 3.70
N SER A 32 23.33 8.14 4.14
CA SER A 32 22.54 7.52 5.23
C SER A 32 23.21 7.64 6.61
N ASP A 33 24.54 7.78 6.66
CA ASP A 33 25.34 7.74 7.88
C ASP A 33 25.55 9.09 8.58
N ASN A 34 25.96 9.03 9.85
CA ASN A 34 26.48 10.15 10.66
C ASN A 34 25.56 11.36 10.83
N TRP A 35 24.25 11.20 10.63
CA TRP A 35 23.29 12.28 10.83
C TRP A 35 23.04 12.59 12.31
N THR A 36 22.87 13.88 12.60
CA THR A 36 22.53 14.43 13.90
C THR A 36 21.44 15.49 13.77
N LEU A 37 20.58 15.62 14.77
CA LEU A 37 19.44 16.54 14.83
C LEU A 37 19.55 17.51 16.02
N SER A 38 19.28 18.79 15.79
CA SER A 38 19.00 19.77 16.86
C SER A 38 17.89 20.73 16.45
N SER A 39 17.14 21.23 17.44
CA SER A 39 16.21 22.35 17.18
C SER A 39 17.00 23.63 16.90
N ALA A 40 16.59 24.39 15.89
CA ALA A 40 17.20 25.67 15.53
C ALA A 40 17.11 26.71 16.65
N ALA A 41 16.10 26.64 17.51
CA ALA A 41 15.95 27.54 18.66
C ALA A 41 17.07 27.39 19.71
N LYS A 42 17.87 26.33 19.65
CA LYS A 42 19.06 26.14 20.50
C LYS A 42 20.35 26.70 19.89
N MET A 43 20.33 27.14 18.63
CA MET A 43 21.53 27.54 17.88
C MET A 43 21.74 29.06 17.94
N SER A 44 22.98 29.47 18.22
CA SER A 44 23.42 30.88 18.16
C SER A 44 24.19 31.21 16.87
N VAL A 45 24.23 30.27 15.93
CA VAL A 45 24.93 30.35 14.63
C VAL A 45 24.06 29.69 13.56
N ASP A 46 24.26 30.05 12.29
CA ASP A 46 23.46 29.58 11.17
C ASP A 46 24.24 28.56 10.29
N GLY A 47 23.65 28.16 9.17
CA GLY A 47 24.15 27.11 8.28
C GLY A 47 25.56 27.33 7.74
N ASP A 48 26.03 28.57 7.66
CA ASP A 48 27.39 28.95 7.25
C ASP A 48 28.46 28.44 8.23
N VAL A 49 28.13 28.33 9.51
CA VAL A 49 28.98 27.73 10.56
C VAL A 49 28.64 26.26 10.78
N LEU A 50 27.35 25.91 10.81
CA LEU A 50 26.90 24.54 11.09
C LEU A 50 27.37 23.53 10.03
N SER A 51 27.48 23.95 8.77
CA SER A 51 28.02 23.14 7.66
C SER A 51 29.56 23.17 7.56
N LEU A 52 30.28 23.47 8.65
CA LEU A 52 31.74 23.36 8.73
C LEU A 52 32.21 22.18 9.59
N PRO A 53 33.39 21.59 9.30
CA PRO A 53 33.92 20.43 10.03
C PRO A 53 34.40 20.75 11.45
N ASN A 54 34.63 22.03 11.78
CA ASN A 54 35.06 22.47 13.12
C ASN A 54 33.90 22.83 14.06
N TYR A 55 32.63 22.72 13.61
CA TYR A 55 31.48 22.86 14.49
C TYR A 55 31.29 21.60 15.34
N ASP A 56 31.25 21.77 16.66
CA ASP A 56 31.00 20.68 17.61
C ASP A 56 29.50 20.40 17.74
N ALA A 57 29.07 19.27 17.16
CA ALA A 57 27.71 18.76 17.22
C ALA A 57 27.51 17.66 18.28
N ALA A 58 28.45 17.44 19.21
CA ALA A 58 28.38 16.33 20.17
C ALA A 58 27.14 16.36 21.09
N ALA A 59 26.54 17.54 21.30
CA ALA A 59 25.30 17.71 22.08
C ALA A 59 24.00 17.53 21.27
N TRP A 60 24.09 17.24 19.96
CA TRP A 60 22.93 17.00 19.10
C TRP A 60 22.43 15.56 19.25
N TYR A 61 21.15 15.32 18.96
CA TYR A 61 20.60 13.98 18.97
C TYR A 61 21.18 13.17 17.80
N LYS A 62 21.72 11.97 18.07
CA LYS A 62 22.17 11.07 17.01
C LYS A 62 20.96 10.47 16.30
N VAL A 63 20.88 10.64 14.99
CA VAL A 63 19.91 9.96 14.15
C VAL A 63 20.34 8.49 13.99
N ARG A 64 19.44 7.53 14.25
CA ARG A 64 19.79 6.10 14.21
C ARG A 64 19.71 5.51 12.80
N ARG A 65 18.76 5.98 12.00
CA ARG A 65 18.49 5.58 10.62
C ARG A 65 18.06 6.83 9.84
N MET A 66 18.48 6.95 8.59
CA MET A 66 17.91 7.86 7.61
C MET A 66 17.19 7.07 6.51
N PRO A 67 16.21 7.67 5.81
CA PRO A 67 15.51 8.91 6.19
C PRO A 67 14.72 8.76 7.50
N ALA A 68 14.38 9.88 8.13
CA ALA A 68 13.59 9.93 9.37
C ALA A 68 12.94 11.30 9.60
N THR A 69 11.80 11.32 10.29
CA THR A 69 11.12 12.55 10.72
C THR A 69 11.63 13.05 12.08
N VAL A 70 11.36 14.31 12.40
CA VAL A 70 11.76 14.95 13.67
C VAL A 70 11.21 14.15 14.86
N LEU A 71 9.92 13.83 14.85
CA LEU A 71 9.28 13.14 15.97
C LEU A 71 9.73 11.68 16.10
N GLU A 72 10.04 11.00 14.99
CA GLU A 72 10.71 9.69 15.01
C GLU A 72 12.07 9.77 15.72
N ILE A 73 12.94 10.70 15.32
CA ILE A 73 14.27 10.88 15.91
C ILE A 73 14.19 11.22 17.40
N LEU A 74 13.25 12.08 17.81
CA LEU A 74 13.06 12.44 19.23
C LEU A 74 12.59 11.23 20.06
N ARG A 75 11.65 10.43 19.54
CA ARG A 75 11.19 9.17 20.16
C ARG A 75 12.34 8.16 20.28
N GLU A 76 13.11 7.97 19.21
CA GLU A 76 14.28 7.08 19.23
C GLU A 76 15.43 7.60 20.11
N SER A 77 15.53 8.91 20.32
CA SER A 77 16.48 9.52 21.26
C SER A 77 16.03 9.44 22.72
N GLY A 78 14.84 8.88 22.99
CA GLY A 78 14.29 8.74 24.35
C GLY A 78 13.76 10.04 24.95
N VAL A 79 13.49 11.07 24.13
CA VAL A 79 12.90 12.35 24.56
C VAL A 79 11.44 12.15 24.98
N TYR A 80 10.73 11.25 24.29
CA TYR A 80 9.37 10.83 24.61
C TYR A 80 9.34 9.31 24.84
N ARG A 81 8.35 8.83 25.59
CA ARG A 81 8.05 7.38 25.67
C ARG A 81 7.48 6.90 24.34
N ASP A 82 7.12 5.62 24.27
CA ASP A 82 6.54 5.07 23.05
C ASP A 82 5.23 5.78 22.70
N LEU A 83 5.23 6.50 21.59
CA LEU A 83 4.18 7.44 21.20
C LEU A 83 2.87 6.73 20.89
N TYR A 84 2.94 5.45 20.52
CA TYR A 84 1.81 4.63 20.10
C TYR A 84 1.15 3.85 21.24
N VAL A 85 1.52 4.11 22.50
CA VAL A 85 0.91 3.48 23.68
C VAL A 85 0.06 4.50 24.44
N GLY A 86 -1.22 4.20 24.60
CA GLY A 86 -2.21 5.08 25.20
C GLY A 86 -2.19 6.45 24.54
N LYS A 87 -2.38 7.50 25.34
CA LYS A 87 -2.43 8.88 24.85
C LYS A 87 -1.06 9.57 24.82
N ASN A 88 0.05 8.81 24.79
CA ASN A 88 1.42 9.36 24.88
C ASN A 88 1.74 10.42 23.81
N LEU A 89 1.32 10.21 22.56
CA LEU A 89 1.51 11.18 21.47
C LEU A 89 0.80 12.53 21.72
N ARG A 90 -0.33 12.53 22.42
CA ARG A 90 -1.05 13.74 22.84
C ARG A 90 -0.45 14.34 24.11
N ASP A 91 -0.19 13.50 25.11
CA ASP A 91 0.08 13.92 26.49
C ASP A 91 1.55 14.27 26.76
N GLN A 92 2.50 13.77 25.96
CA GLN A 92 3.95 13.98 26.17
C GLN A 92 4.59 14.89 25.12
N VAL A 93 4.02 14.98 23.92
CA VAL A 93 4.58 15.78 22.83
C VAL A 93 3.94 17.17 22.85
N PRO A 94 4.73 18.27 22.79
CA PRO A 94 4.18 19.60 22.61
C PRO A 94 3.40 19.69 21.29
N GLN A 95 2.11 20.01 21.33
CA GLN A 95 1.26 20.07 20.13
C GLN A 95 1.63 21.24 19.19
N ASP A 96 2.50 22.15 19.65
CA ASP A 96 3.12 23.24 18.89
C ASP A 96 4.47 22.84 18.26
N LEU A 97 4.90 21.58 18.33
CA LEU A 97 6.24 21.13 17.91
C LEU A 97 6.55 21.50 16.45
N TYR A 98 5.54 21.50 15.58
CA TYR A 98 5.63 21.97 14.21
C TYR A 98 6.22 23.39 14.14
N GLN A 99 5.86 24.31 15.03
CA GLN A 99 6.30 25.72 15.01
C GLN A 99 7.81 25.94 15.18
N ARG A 100 8.59 24.87 15.37
CA ARG A 100 10.05 24.91 15.59
C ARG A 100 10.77 24.42 14.33
N ASP A 101 11.81 25.14 13.92
CA ASP A 101 12.70 24.68 12.84
C ASP A 101 13.76 23.71 13.39
N TRP A 102 14.28 22.85 12.51
CA TRP A 102 15.15 21.73 12.88
C TRP A 102 16.37 21.62 11.97
N TRP A 103 17.56 21.60 12.55
CA TRP A 103 18.80 21.33 11.84
C TRP A 103 19.12 19.84 11.83
N TYR A 104 19.21 19.29 10.63
CA TYR A 104 19.84 18.01 10.33
C TYR A 104 21.27 18.28 9.88
N ARG A 105 22.25 17.55 10.38
CA ARG A 105 23.67 17.70 10.00
C ARG A 105 24.32 16.33 9.80
N THR A 106 25.11 16.16 8.74
CA THR A 106 25.96 14.97 8.53
C THR A 106 27.35 15.36 7.99
N GLN A 107 28.30 14.45 8.14
CA GLN A 107 29.62 14.52 7.53
C GLN A 107 29.88 13.26 6.70
N PHE A 108 30.28 13.44 5.45
CA PHE A 108 30.54 12.38 4.47
C PHE A 108 31.81 12.67 3.66
N THR A 109 32.32 11.68 2.92
CA THR A 109 33.43 11.86 1.97
C THR A 109 32.88 11.72 0.55
N ALA A 110 33.13 12.72 -0.30
CA ALA A 110 32.70 12.68 -1.70
C ALA A 110 33.68 11.84 -2.55
N PRO A 111 33.21 11.05 -3.53
CA PRO A 111 34.09 10.32 -4.45
C PRO A 111 35.11 11.21 -5.17
N GLU A 112 36.29 10.68 -5.47
CA GLU A 112 37.33 11.39 -6.23
C GLU A 112 37.20 11.22 -7.75
N GLY A 113 37.90 12.07 -8.51
CA GLY A 113 38.06 11.88 -9.96
C GLY A 113 36.83 12.19 -10.82
N ARG A 114 35.81 12.85 -10.25
CA ARG A 114 34.58 13.29 -10.95
C ARG A 114 34.64 14.75 -11.37
N LYS A 115 33.76 15.10 -12.31
CA LYS A 115 33.63 16.47 -12.83
C LYS A 115 32.39 17.18 -12.32
N THR A 116 31.29 16.45 -12.11
CA THR A 116 30.01 17.01 -11.65
C THR A 116 29.51 16.24 -10.44
N TYR A 117 28.94 16.97 -9.47
CA TYR A 117 28.39 16.44 -8.23
C TYR A 117 27.00 17.03 -7.98
N LEU A 118 25.99 16.18 -7.88
CA LEU A 118 24.59 16.58 -7.75
C LEU A 118 24.02 16.06 -6.43
N LEU A 119 23.50 16.95 -5.60
CA LEU A 119 22.89 16.63 -4.31
C LEU A 119 21.36 16.54 -4.50
N GLY A 120 20.80 15.35 -4.31
CA GLY A 120 19.39 15.03 -4.53
C GLY A 120 18.64 14.78 -3.23
N PHE A 121 17.48 15.43 -3.11
CA PHE A 121 16.51 15.27 -2.02
C PHE A 121 15.15 14.87 -2.62
N PRO A 122 14.80 13.56 -2.65
CA PRO A 122 13.53 13.09 -3.22
C PRO A 122 12.30 13.40 -2.35
N GLY A 123 12.48 13.90 -1.14
CA GLY A 123 11.41 14.25 -0.20
C GLY A 123 11.94 14.92 1.06
N ILE A 124 11.59 16.20 1.24
CA ILE A 124 11.76 16.99 2.46
C ILE A 124 10.36 17.45 2.87
N ASN A 125 10.02 17.39 4.15
CA ASN A 125 8.76 17.94 4.65
C ASN A 125 9.02 19.08 5.66
N TYR A 126 8.59 20.34 5.46
CA TYR A 126 7.91 20.85 4.26
C TYR A 126 8.84 21.63 3.32
N ARG A 127 9.71 22.49 3.88
CA ARG A 127 10.71 23.26 3.12
C ARG A 127 12.04 23.34 3.88
N ALA A 128 13.14 23.69 3.23
CA ALA A 128 14.44 23.76 3.90
C ALA A 128 15.46 24.76 3.34
N ASP A 129 16.31 25.30 4.22
CA ASP A 129 17.56 25.95 3.81
C ASP A 129 18.71 24.92 3.87
N ILE A 130 19.41 24.71 2.75
CA ILE A 130 20.39 23.64 2.55
C ILE A 130 21.79 24.24 2.43
N TRP A 131 22.73 23.79 3.26
CA TRP A 131 24.09 24.34 3.37
C TRP A 131 25.16 23.26 3.26
N LEU A 132 26.19 23.51 2.45
CA LEU A 132 27.32 22.61 2.25
C LEU A 132 28.64 23.38 2.41
N ASN A 133 29.51 22.90 3.29
CA ASN A 133 30.88 23.41 3.47
C ASN A 133 30.97 24.94 3.74
N GLY A 134 29.98 25.51 4.43
CA GLY A 134 29.86 26.93 4.76
C GLY A 134 29.17 27.80 3.70
N ARG A 135 28.49 27.20 2.72
CA ARG A 135 27.78 27.90 1.64
C ARG A 135 26.36 27.41 1.50
N LEU A 136 25.42 28.34 1.28
CA LEU A 136 24.04 28.04 0.93
C LEU A 136 24.02 27.40 -0.46
N VAL A 137 23.37 26.24 -0.57
CA VAL A 137 23.12 25.49 -1.81
C VAL A 137 21.77 25.89 -2.40
N ALA A 138 20.75 25.93 -1.54
CA ALA A 138 19.38 26.30 -1.87
C ALA A 138 18.67 26.81 -0.62
N ASP A 139 17.73 27.74 -0.79
CA ASP A 139 16.87 28.24 0.28
C ASP A 139 15.49 27.57 0.29
N ARG A 140 14.70 27.92 1.31
CA ARG A 140 13.31 27.50 1.54
C ARG A 140 12.27 27.89 0.47
N GLU A 141 12.61 28.74 -0.50
CA GLU A 141 11.75 29.02 -1.67
C GLU A 141 12.06 28.04 -2.81
N GLN A 142 13.31 27.58 -2.90
CA GLN A 142 13.78 26.61 -3.88
C GLN A 142 13.59 25.14 -3.45
N ALA A 143 13.74 24.83 -2.16
CA ALA A 143 13.54 23.51 -1.58
C ALA A 143 12.26 23.49 -0.74
N VAL A 144 11.12 23.25 -1.39
CA VAL A 144 9.76 23.30 -0.82
C VAL A 144 8.84 22.28 -1.49
N GLY A 145 8.01 21.61 -0.69
CA GLY A 145 6.98 20.67 -1.13
C GLY A 145 7.31 19.24 -0.73
N MET A 146 6.44 18.63 0.09
CA MET A 146 6.65 17.26 0.59
C MET A 146 6.89 16.24 -0.53
N TYR A 147 6.14 16.37 -1.62
CA TYR A 147 6.15 15.48 -2.78
C TYR A 147 6.98 16.01 -3.96
N ALA A 148 7.68 17.13 -3.82
CA ALA A 148 8.61 17.65 -4.81
C ALA A 148 10.01 17.04 -4.61
N ALA A 149 10.62 16.55 -5.68
CA ALA A 149 12.00 16.07 -5.67
C ALA A 149 12.94 17.19 -6.12
N HIS A 150 13.97 17.48 -5.31
CA HIS A 150 14.94 18.53 -5.60
C HIS A 150 16.31 17.94 -5.96
N GLN A 151 17.02 18.57 -6.89
CA GLN A 151 18.39 18.22 -7.25
C GLN A 151 19.21 19.49 -7.51
N PHE A 152 20.33 19.62 -6.81
CA PHE A 152 21.19 20.82 -6.84
C PHE A 152 22.60 20.48 -7.32
N ASP A 153 23.15 21.30 -8.20
CA ASP A 153 24.56 21.19 -8.59
C ASP A 153 25.46 21.74 -7.47
N VAL A 154 26.15 20.84 -6.79
CA VAL A 154 27.09 21.14 -5.69
C VAL A 154 28.55 21.03 -6.11
N THR A 155 28.83 20.84 -7.40
CA THR A 155 30.18 20.78 -7.98
C THR A 155 31.13 21.90 -7.49
N PRO A 156 30.73 23.20 -7.41
CA PRO A 156 31.63 24.25 -6.95
C PRO A 156 31.85 24.28 -5.42
N LEU A 157 31.09 23.49 -4.64
CA LEU A 157 31.08 23.51 -3.18
C LEU A 157 31.68 22.24 -2.55
N ILE A 158 31.66 21.14 -3.29
CA ILE A 158 32.14 19.83 -2.86
C ILE A 158 33.68 19.79 -2.76
N ARG A 159 34.19 18.96 -1.87
CA ARG A 159 35.62 18.71 -1.65
C ARG A 159 35.88 17.21 -1.90
N PRO A 160 36.23 16.81 -3.14
CA PRO A 160 36.44 15.41 -3.50
C PRO A 160 37.52 14.76 -2.64
N GLY A 161 37.30 13.52 -2.18
CA GLY A 161 38.25 12.78 -1.33
C GLY A 161 38.44 13.31 0.08
N GLN A 162 37.75 14.40 0.44
CA GLN A 162 37.87 15.07 1.73
C GLN A 162 36.55 15.02 2.51
N PRO A 163 36.57 15.26 3.83
CA PRO A 163 35.36 15.48 4.61
C PRO A 163 34.57 16.69 4.07
N ASN A 164 33.28 16.43 3.80
CA ASN A 164 32.27 17.40 3.46
C ASN A 164 31.22 17.41 4.57
N VAL A 165 30.69 18.58 4.91
CA VAL A 165 29.63 18.72 5.93
C VAL A 165 28.41 19.38 5.33
N LEU A 166 27.28 18.67 5.43
CA LEU A 166 25.96 19.11 5.00
C LEU A 166 25.15 19.48 6.25
N ALA A 167 24.53 20.66 6.24
CA ALA A 167 23.54 21.08 7.24
C ALA A 167 22.25 21.49 6.52
N VAL A 168 21.11 20.99 6.98
CA VAL A 168 19.79 21.23 6.39
C VAL A 168 18.86 21.74 7.48
N ARG A 169 18.38 22.98 7.36
CA ARG A 169 17.36 23.55 8.24
C ARG A 169 15.99 23.20 7.68
N VAL A 170 15.39 22.15 8.18
CA VAL A 170 14.00 21.80 7.88
C VAL A 170 13.06 22.76 8.63
N ILE A 171 12.11 23.30 7.88
CA ILE A 171 11.03 24.16 8.36
C ILE A 171 9.75 23.34 8.17
N PRO A 172 9.11 22.91 9.27
CA PRO A 172 7.82 22.23 9.20
C PRO A 172 6.75 23.13 8.59
N GLU A 173 5.71 22.50 8.07
CA GLU A 173 4.49 23.15 7.62
C GLU A 173 3.87 24.08 8.69
N ARG A 174 3.24 25.15 8.22
CA ARG A 174 2.63 26.25 8.98
C ARG A 174 1.17 26.45 8.54
N ALA A 175 0.93 26.58 7.23
CA ALA A 175 -0.36 26.98 6.67
C ALA A 175 -1.16 25.79 6.11
N LEU A 176 -2.28 25.44 6.77
CA LEU A 176 -3.08 24.25 6.46
C LEU A 176 -4.51 24.54 5.97
N GLN A 177 -5.22 25.46 6.59
CA GLN A 177 -6.64 25.67 6.26
C GLN A 177 -7.13 27.06 6.63
N ASP A 178 -8.12 27.52 5.88
CA ASP A 178 -8.87 28.76 6.09
C ASP A 178 -7.97 30.01 6.06
N VAL A 179 -7.01 29.99 5.13
CA VAL A 179 -5.95 30.99 4.93
C VAL A 179 -5.70 31.24 3.44
N ASP A 180 -5.20 32.43 3.10
CA ASP A 180 -4.74 32.76 1.74
C ASP A 180 -3.35 32.14 1.50
N GLY A 181 -3.34 30.92 0.97
CA GLY A 181 -2.13 30.12 0.74
C GLY A 181 -2.03 28.91 1.67
N VAL A 182 -1.83 27.72 1.11
CA VAL A 182 -1.72 26.45 1.85
C VAL A 182 -0.50 25.64 1.43
N GLU A 183 0.15 25.01 2.39
CA GLU A 183 1.33 24.18 2.14
C GLU A 183 0.89 22.75 1.78
N LEU A 184 1.51 22.17 0.75
CA LEU A 184 1.05 20.93 0.13
C LEU A 184 1.78 19.70 0.72
N ALA A 185 1.52 19.42 2.00
CA ALA A 185 2.02 18.25 2.70
C ALA A 185 0.99 17.11 2.71
N ASP A 186 1.24 16.06 3.51
CA ASP A 186 0.28 15.01 3.82
C ASP A 186 -0.48 15.37 5.10
N SER A 187 -1.72 14.87 5.24
CA SER A 187 -2.48 14.98 6.48
C SER A 187 -3.14 13.66 6.85
N TRP A 188 -3.45 13.52 8.13
CA TRP A 188 -4.03 12.31 8.70
C TRP A 188 -5.54 12.47 8.88
N ASN A 189 -6.17 13.25 7.99
CA ASN A 189 -7.52 13.80 8.15
C ASN A 189 -8.55 12.77 8.64
N ASP A 190 -8.73 11.67 7.92
CA ASP A 190 -9.72 10.65 8.30
C ASP A 190 -9.14 9.59 9.25
N TRP A 191 -7.80 9.50 9.27
CA TRP A 191 -6.97 8.46 9.88
C TRP A 191 -6.78 8.58 11.40
N ILE A 192 -6.62 9.79 11.94
CA ILE A 192 -6.51 10.05 13.39
C ILE A 192 -7.55 11.06 13.86
N ASN A 193 -8.03 10.87 15.08
CA ASN A 193 -9.18 11.59 15.62
C ASN A 193 -8.97 13.11 15.84
N TRP A 194 -9.81 13.93 15.20
CA TRP A 194 -9.81 15.41 15.28
C TRP A 194 -9.99 15.94 16.71
N ASP A 195 -10.70 15.22 17.57
CA ASP A 195 -10.95 15.63 18.96
C ASP A 195 -9.66 15.67 19.81
N TYR A 196 -8.58 15.04 19.32
CA TYR A 196 -7.35 14.83 20.07
C TYR A 196 -6.08 15.35 19.39
N LEU A 197 -6.01 15.35 18.05
CA LEU A 197 -4.81 15.74 17.29
C LEU A 197 -5.17 16.60 16.07
N GLY A 198 -4.48 17.73 15.91
CA GLY A 198 -4.62 18.64 14.80
C GLY A 198 -5.48 19.87 15.09
N LEU A 199 -6.19 20.36 14.06
CA LEU A 199 -7.13 21.47 14.16
C LEU A 199 -8.57 20.93 14.24
N PRO A 200 -9.37 21.35 15.24
CA PRO A 200 -10.78 20.97 15.33
C PRO A 200 -11.60 21.63 14.21
N PRO A 201 -12.85 21.18 13.99
CA PRO A 201 -13.76 21.81 13.03
C PRO A 201 -13.93 23.32 13.23
N PRO A 202 -13.94 24.13 12.14
CA PRO A 202 -14.14 25.58 12.23
C PRO A 202 -15.42 25.95 12.99
N ASN A 203 -15.33 26.94 13.88
CA ASN A 203 -16.43 27.44 14.72
C ASN A 203 -17.10 26.39 15.64
N GLY A 204 -16.51 25.20 15.82
CA GLY A 204 -17.12 24.10 16.58
C GLY A 204 -18.28 23.41 15.84
N ASP A 205 -18.40 23.63 14.53
CA ASP A 205 -19.39 23.00 13.66
C ASP A 205 -18.96 21.57 13.33
N SER A 206 -19.54 20.57 14.02
CA SER A 206 -19.20 19.16 13.84
C SER A 206 -19.49 18.60 12.44
N ASP A 207 -20.26 19.31 11.62
CA ASP A 207 -20.55 18.92 10.24
C ASP A 207 -19.46 19.42 9.26
N ARG A 208 -18.54 20.27 9.72
CA ARG A 208 -17.31 20.64 8.99
C ARG A 208 -16.16 19.71 9.38
N ARG A 209 -15.32 19.37 8.39
CA ARG A 209 -14.13 18.53 8.65
C ARG A 209 -13.06 19.35 9.38
N GLY A 210 -12.36 18.72 10.33
CA GLY A 210 -11.15 19.28 10.94
C GLY A 210 -9.96 19.18 9.99
N THR A 211 -8.74 19.22 10.54
CA THR A 211 -7.55 18.67 9.85
C THR A 211 -6.63 18.08 10.89
N SER A 212 -6.55 16.76 10.95
CA SER A 212 -5.66 16.04 11.85
C SER A 212 -4.23 15.92 11.32
N PHE A 213 -3.27 16.10 12.22
CA PHE A 213 -1.83 15.93 11.96
C PHE A 213 -1.10 15.53 13.23
N VAL A 214 0.07 14.89 13.08
CA VAL A 214 0.99 14.68 14.20
C VAL A 214 1.65 15.99 14.65
N PRO A 215 2.13 16.11 15.89
CA PRO A 215 2.60 17.39 16.45
C PRO A 215 3.72 18.10 15.69
N ASP A 216 4.60 17.37 14.97
CA ASP A 216 5.66 17.94 14.12
C ASP A 216 5.24 18.10 12.64
N ARG A 217 4.00 17.76 12.29
CA ARG A 217 3.48 17.64 10.92
C ARG A 217 4.35 16.78 10.01
N ASN A 218 4.90 15.69 10.53
CA ASN A 218 5.82 14.78 9.84
C ASN A 218 7.05 15.47 9.24
N ALA A 219 7.50 16.57 9.84
CA ALA A 219 8.60 17.32 9.29
C ALA A 219 9.93 16.56 9.37
N GLY A 220 10.76 16.70 8.36
CA GLY A 220 12.06 16.06 8.30
C GLY A 220 12.52 15.75 6.88
N ILE A 221 13.57 14.94 6.80
CA ILE A 221 14.06 14.39 5.54
C ILE A 221 13.52 12.96 5.45
N TRP A 222 12.38 12.81 4.76
CA TRP A 222 11.54 11.61 4.81
C TRP A 222 11.81 10.62 3.65
N LYS A 223 12.63 11.01 2.67
CA LYS A 223 13.18 10.11 1.63
C LYS A 223 14.72 10.15 1.60
N PRO A 224 15.40 9.08 1.14
CA PRO A 224 16.86 9.00 1.22
C PRO A 224 17.57 10.11 0.43
N VAL A 225 18.63 10.69 0.99
CA VAL A 225 19.43 11.76 0.36
C VAL A 225 20.55 11.13 -0.48
N TYR A 226 20.78 11.63 -1.68
CA TYR A 226 21.80 11.10 -2.59
C TYR A 226 22.81 12.15 -3.03
N LEU A 227 24.09 11.77 -3.10
CA LEU A 227 25.11 12.47 -3.88
C LEU A 227 25.41 11.65 -5.13
N LYS A 228 25.05 12.17 -6.31
CA LYS A 228 25.57 11.66 -7.58
C LYS A 228 26.92 12.31 -7.87
N ALA A 229 27.86 11.52 -8.38
CA ALA A 229 29.21 11.97 -8.70
C ALA A 229 29.63 11.40 -10.06
N LEU A 230 29.63 12.25 -11.10
CA LEU A 230 29.59 11.87 -12.51
C LEU A 230 30.52 12.70 -13.42
N GLY A 231 30.46 12.46 -14.73
CA GLY A 231 31.24 13.13 -15.78
C GLY A 231 30.73 14.53 -16.13
N ASP A 232 30.72 14.90 -17.42
CA ASP A 232 30.23 16.21 -17.88
C ASP A 232 28.70 16.25 -18.11
N VAL A 233 28.09 15.08 -18.29
CA VAL A 233 26.69 14.89 -18.69
C VAL A 233 26.02 13.85 -17.77
N GLU A 234 24.87 14.23 -17.21
CA GLU A 234 23.99 13.38 -16.40
C GLU A 234 22.98 12.60 -17.26
N LEU A 235 22.60 11.40 -16.83
CA LEU A 235 21.38 10.70 -17.22
C LEU A 235 20.25 10.99 -16.21
N GLY A 236 19.29 11.82 -16.61
CA GLY A 236 18.11 12.21 -15.84
C GLY A 236 17.06 11.11 -15.76
N SER A 237 15.77 11.49 -15.73
CA SER A 237 14.66 10.53 -15.72
C SER A 237 14.62 9.75 -17.04
N ALA A 238 14.17 8.50 -16.98
CA ALA A 238 14.07 7.62 -18.15
C ALA A 238 12.86 6.70 -18.04
N THR A 239 12.33 6.26 -19.18
CA THR A 239 11.20 5.32 -19.25
C THR A 239 11.27 4.46 -20.52
N VAL A 240 10.58 3.33 -20.49
CA VAL A 240 10.28 2.51 -21.67
C VAL A 240 8.78 2.40 -21.82
N ASN A 241 8.26 2.95 -22.92
CA ASN A 241 6.86 2.81 -23.27
C ASN A 241 6.66 1.61 -24.21
N SER A 242 5.60 0.83 -24.02
CA SER A 242 5.32 -0.37 -24.83
C SER A 242 3.92 -0.40 -25.44
N GLU A 243 3.88 -0.58 -26.76
CA GLU A 243 2.66 -0.70 -27.56
C GLU A 243 2.47 -2.16 -27.99
N LEU A 244 1.30 -2.74 -27.70
CA LEU A 244 0.87 -4.06 -28.15
C LEU A 244 -0.21 -3.93 -29.24
N PRO A 245 -0.21 -4.74 -30.31
CA PRO A 245 -1.23 -4.73 -31.36
C PRO A 245 -2.51 -5.48 -30.91
N LEU A 246 -3.13 -4.99 -29.83
CA LEU A 246 -4.26 -5.63 -29.16
C LEU A 246 -5.43 -5.90 -30.14
N PRO A 247 -6.12 -7.06 -30.02
CA PRO A 247 -6.00 -8.07 -28.97
C PRO A 247 -4.82 -9.05 -29.15
N ARG A 248 -3.97 -8.89 -30.17
CA ARG A 248 -2.76 -9.71 -30.31
C ARG A 248 -1.67 -9.24 -29.35
N THR A 249 -0.96 -10.22 -28.81
CA THR A 249 0.17 -10.07 -27.89
C THR A 249 1.44 -10.74 -28.41
N ASP A 250 1.45 -11.07 -29.71
CA ASP A 250 2.53 -11.77 -30.41
C ASP A 250 3.74 -10.87 -30.71
N SER A 251 3.62 -9.57 -30.51
CA SER A 251 4.66 -8.58 -30.78
C SER A 251 4.47 -7.32 -29.92
N ALA A 252 5.56 -6.58 -29.69
CA ALA A 252 5.55 -5.30 -29.00
C ALA A 252 6.47 -4.28 -29.69
N ARG A 253 6.03 -3.02 -29.78
CA ARG A 253 6.85 -1.87 -30.18
C ARG A 253 7.28 -1.13 -28.92
N LEU A 254 8.58 -0.98 -28.70
CA LEU A 254 9.15 -0.31 -27.53
C LEU A 254 9.71 1.07 -27.92
N THR A 255 9.49 2.08 -27.10
CA THR A 255 10.16 3.39 -27.23
C THR A 255 10.88 3.74 -25.94
N ILE A 256 12.21 3.91 -26.00
CA ILE A 256 13.03 4.31 -24.86
C ILE A 256 13.19 5.84 -24.88
N ARG A 257 12.99 6.48 -23.73
CA ARG A 257 13.20 7.91 -23.53
C ARG A 257 14.12 8.13 -22.34
N ALA A 258 15.10 9.02 -22.47
CA ALA A 258 16.00 9.40 -21.39
C ALA A 258 16.35 10.89 -21.47
N ASP A 259 16.20 11.58 -20.35
CA ASP A 259 16.60 12.97 -20.22
C ASP A 259 18.13 13.04 -20.05
N VAL A 260 18.80 13.97 -20.73
CA VAL A 260 20.26 14.16 -20.68
C VAL A 260 20.59 15.63 -20.43
N HIS A 261 21.50 15.90 -19.48
CA HIS A 261 21.83 17.27 -19.08
C HIS A 261 23.35 17.50 -19.03
N ASN A 262 23.84 18.46 -19.82
CA ASN A 262 25.26 18.82 -19.90
C ASN A 262 25.64 19.92 -18.89
N TYR A 263 26.18 19.52 -17.74
CA TYR A 263 26.69 20.42 -16.69
C TYR A 263 28.03 21.07 -17.04
N SER A 264 28.72 20.61 -18.09
CA SER A 264 29.96 21.25 -18.55
C SER A 264 29.71 22.66 -19.13
N PRO A 265 30.59 23.65 -18.88
CA PRO A 265 30.52 24.98 -19.49
C PRO A 265 30.91 25.00 -20.99
N ARG A 266 31.07 23.81 -21.60
CA ARG A 266 31.45 23.62 -23.00
C ARG A 266 30.42 22.75 -23.71
N ARG A 267 30.29 22.95 -25.03
CA ARG A 267 29.54 22.04 -25.89
C ARG A 267 30.15 20.63 -25.79
N THR A 268 29.34 19.65 -25.43
CA THR A 268 29.77 18.27 -25.25
C THR A 268 29.22 17.40 -26.39
N ARG A 269 30.05 16.51 -26.93
CA ARG A 269 29.63 15.48 -27.88
C ARG A 269 29.80 14.11 -27.23
N GLY A 270 28.76 13.30 -27.28
CA GLY A 270 28.79 11.96 -26.70
C GLY A 270 27.92 10.98 -27.47
N VAL A 271 27.82 9.78 -26.91
CA VAL A 271 26.95 8.72 -27.38
C VAL A 271 26.11 8.25 -26.20
N LEU A 272 24.79 8.29 -26.36
CA LEU A 272 23.86 7.59 -25.48
C LEU A 272 23.76 6.14 -25.96
N ARG A 273 24.02 5.19 -25.06
CA ARG A 273 23.88 3.76 -25.30
C ARG A 273 22.73 3.22 -24.47
N ALA A 274 21.90 2.37 -25.07
CA ALA A 274 20.86 1.62 -24.38
C ALA A 274 21.13 0.12 -24.55
N THR A 275 21.05 -0.64 -23.47
CA THR A 275 21.10 -2.11 -23.47
C THR A 275 19.88 -2.63 -22.74
N ILE A 276 18.95 -3.25 -23.48
CA ILE A 276 17.88 -4.07 -22.88
C ILE A 276 18.43 -5.48 -22.66
N THR A 277 18.16 -6.07 -21.51
CA THR A 277 18.41 -7.49 -21.21
C THR A 277 17.10 -8.16 -20.80
N ARG A 278 16.70 -9.19 -21.55
CA ARG A 278 15.53 -10.04 -21.28
C ARG A 278 15.82 -11.07 -20.17
N PRO A 279 14.80 -11.70 -19.55
CA PRO A 279 14.98 -12.76 -18.56
C PRO A 279 15.78 -13.99 -19.04
N ASP A 280 15.76 -14.27 -20.34
CA ASP A 280 16.55 -15.33 -21.00
C ASP A 280 18.02 -14.93 -21.25
N ASN A 281 18.42 -13.71 -20.85
CA ASN A 281 19.70 -13.05 -21.12
C ASN A 281 19.93 -12.62 -22.58
N ALA A 282 18.92 -12.65 -23.45
CA ALA A 282 19.02 -12.03 -24.77
C ALA A 282 19.12 -10.50 -24.63
N THR A 283 20.05 -9.88 -25.36
CA THR A 283 20.31 -8.44 -25.29
C THR A 283 19.97 -7.70 -26.58
N VAL A 284 19.50 -6.46 -26.43
CA VAL A 284 19.36 -5.49 -27.52
C VAL A 284 20.24 -4.29 -27.20
N HIS A 285 21.17 -3.96 -28.09
CA HIS A 285 22.09 -2.83 -27.95
C HIS A 285 21.79 -1.74 -28.99
N LEU A 286 21.63 -0.51 -28.52
CA LEU A 286 21.35 0.67 -29.33
C LEU A 286 22.35 1.78 -28.98
N GLU A 287 22.76 2.57 -29.97
CA GLU A 287 23.64 3.73 -29.76
C GLU A 287 23.14 4.91 -30.58
N GLN A 288 23.10 6.10 -29.98
CA GLN A 288 22.73 7.36 -30.64
C GLN A 288 23.75 8.45 -30.29
N ALA A 289 24.29 9.13 -31.30
CA ALA A 289 25.17 10.27 -31.09
C ALA A 289 24.37 11.49 -30.65
N VAL A 290 24.86 12.19 -29.62
CA VAL A 290 24.21 13.37 -29.03
C VAL A 290 25.22 14.51 -28.96
N VAL A 291 24.77 15.73 -29.25
CA VAL A 291 25.55 16.97 -29.11
C VAL A 291 24.75 17.91 -28.24
N LEU A 292 25.31 18.33 -27.11
CA LEU A 292 24.67 19.18 -26.12
C LEU A 292 25.43 20.51 -26.01
N ALA A 293 24.73 21.63 -26.03
CA ALA A 293 25.25 22.94 -25.64
C ALA A 293 25.51 23.00 -24.12
N PRO A 294 26.30 23.97 -23.62
CA PRO A 294 26.46 24.17 -22.17
C PRO A 294 25.11 24.39 -21.49
N GLY A 295 24.81 23.64 -20.42
CA GLY A 295 23.53 23.71 -19.70
C GLY A 295 22.31 23.20 -20.48
N GLU A 296 22.50 22.55 -21.63
CA GLU A 296 21.38 21.94 -22.36
C GLU A 296 20.89 20.70 -21.62
N ASN A 297 19.61 20.75 -21.22
CA ASN A 297 18.82 19.62 -20.73
C ASN A 297 17.77 19.28 -21.80
N THR A 298 17.78 18.05 -22.30
CA THR A 298 16.90 17.62 -23.40
C THR A 298 16.60 16.12 -23.31
N GLN A 299 15.54 15.66 -23.96
CA GLN A 299 15.19 14.24 -24.00
C GLN A 299 15.71 13.59 -25.29
N VAL A 300 16.39 12.45 -25.13
CA VAL A 300 16.83 11.59 -26.24
C VAL A 300 15.93 10.36 -26.30
N THR A 301 15.45 10.05 -27.51
CA THR A 301 14.44 9.02 -27.74
C THR A 301 14.94 8.01 -28.77
N PHE A 302 14.86 6.72 -28.43
CA PHE A 302 15.04 5.61 -29.37
C PHE A 302 13.65 5.09 -29.77
N THR A 303 13.28 5.24 -31.03
CA THR A 303 11.98 4.77 -31.56
C THR A 303 12.14 3.46 -32.36
N PRO A 304 11.09 2.62 -32.46
CA PRO A 304 11.17 1.37 -33.23
C PRO A 304 11.27 1.59 -34.74
N ASP A 305 10.89 2.78 -35.24
CA ASP A 305 11.04 3.13 -36.66
C ASP A 305 12.48 3.57 -37.01
N GLN A 306 13.26 4.03 -36.02
CA GLN A 306 14.70 4.31 -36.16
C GLN A 306 15.56 3.08 -35.83
N PHE A 307 15.11 2.27 -34.86
CA PHE A 307 15.82 1.11 -34.33
C PHE A 307 14.90 -0.12 -34.38
N ALA A 308 14.91 -0.84 -35.51
CA ALA A 308 14.03 -1.99 -35.74
C ALA A 308 14.13 -3.09 -34.66
N GLN A 309 15.25 -3.17 -33.94
CA GLN A 309 15.46 -4.09 -32.80
C GLN A 309 14.52 -3.80 -31.61
N LEU A 310 13.89 -2.63 -31.54
CA LEU A 310 12.84 -2.31 -30.56
C LEU A 310 11.45 -2.84 -30.94
N THR A 311 11.32 -3.56 -32.06
CA THR A 311 10.11 -4.34 -32.39
C THR A 311 10.32 -5.79 -31.98
N PHE A 312 9.87 -6.14 -30.78
CA PHE A 312 10.02 -7.47 -30.19
C PHE A 312 8.98 -8.42 -30.78
N GLN A 313 9.39 -9.62 -31.18
CA GLN A 313 8.50 -10.74 -31.49
C GLN A 313 8.43 -11.68 -30.27
N HIS A 314 7.23 -12.17 -29.97
CA HIS A 314 6.92 -12.97 -28.78
C HIS A 314 7.57 -12.39 -27.49
N PRO A 315 7.17 -11.16 -27.09
CA PRO A 315 7.70 -10.52 -25.88
C PRO A 315 7.24 -11.23 -24.62
N ASP A 316 8.12 -11.35 -23.62
CA ASP A 316 7.72 -11.80 -22.29
C ASP A 316 6.98 -10.66 -21.59
N LEU A 317 5.65 -10.76 -21.54
CA LEU A 317 4.81 -9.69 -20.97
C LEU A 317 4.86 -9.67 -19.45
N TRP A 318 4.67 -8.47 -18.89
CA TRP A 318 4.29 -8.31 -17.50
C TRP A 318 2.77 -8.47 -17.36
N TRP A 319 2.36 -9.24 -16.35
CA TRP A 319 0.97 -9.40 -15.93
C TRP A 319 0.83 -9.19 -14.41
N PRO A 320 -0.33 -8.71 -13.94
CA PRO A 320 -0.72 -8.86 -12.54
C PRO A 320 -0.65 -10.34 -12.14
N TYR A 321 -0.22 -10.63 -10.92
CA TYR A 321 0.05 -12.02 -10.51
C TYR A 321 -1.18 -12.94 -10.56
N THR A 322 -2.40 -12.38 -10.51
CA THR A 322 -3.66 -13.12 -10.67
C THR A 322 -4.00 -13.47 -12.13
N MET A 323 -3.26 -12.93 -13.11
CA MET A 323 -3.48 -13.12 -14.54
C MET A 323 -2.31 -13.83 -15.25
N GLY A 324 -1.10 -13.74 -14.71
CA GLY A 324 0.10 -14.31 -15.32
C GLY A 324 1.38 -13.98 -14.54
N GLN A 325 2.53 -14.16 -15.20
CA GLN A 325 3.83 -13.84 -14.60
C GLN A 325 4.15 -12.34 -14.69
N PRO A 326 4.63 -11.69 -13.61
CA PRO A 326 5.03 -10.29 -13.61
C PRO A 326 6.44 -10.10 -14.19
N THR A 327 6.60 -10.42 -15.47
CA THR A 327 7.93 -10.43 -16.11
C THR A 327 8.54 -9.04 -16.25
N LEU A 328 9.78 -8.88 -15.79
CA LEU A 328 10.54 -7.63 -15.87
C LEU A 328 11.79 -7.80 -16.72
N HIS A 329 12.10 -6.76 -17.50
CA HIS A 329 13.28 -6.62 -18.34
C HIS A 329 14.19 -5.54 -17.76
N ASN A 330 15.50 -5.68 -17.91
CA ASN A 330 16.46 -4.68 -17.44
C ASN A 330 16.82 -3.73 -18.59
N LEU A 331 16.79 -2.42 -18.35
CA LEU A 331 17.38 -1.39 -19.21
C LEU A 331 18.60 -0.78 -18.52
N ARG A 332 19.77 -0.85 -19.17
CA ARG A 332 20.97 -0.10 -18.81
C ARG A 332 21.23 0.99 -19.83
N LEU A 333 21.28 2.23 -19.37
CA LEU A 333 21.66 3.42 -20.13
C LEU A 333 23.08 3.85 -19.74
N GLU A 334 23.89 4.22 -20.73
CA GLU A 334 25.22 4.80 -20.52
C GLU A 334 25.41 6.02 -21.43
N PHE A 335 25.75 7.18 -20.87
CA PHE A 335 26.20 8.32 -21.67
C PHE A 335 27.73 8.38 -21.68
N ARG A 336 28.34 8.37 -22.87
CA ARG A 336 29.79 8.34 -23.04
C ARG A 336 30.32 9.57 -23.77
N VAL A 337 31.36 10.19 -23.22
CA VAL A 337 32.12 11.31 -23.81
C VAL A 337 33.55 10.84 -24.03
N ASP A 338 34.09 10.98 -25.24
CA ASP A 338 35.41 10.46 -25.63
C ASP A 338 35.66 9.00 -25.21
N ASN A 339 34.63 8.15 -25.37
CA ASN A 339 34.52 6.76 -24.90
C ASN A 339 34.60 6.52 -23.37
N GLN A 340 34.82 7.56 -22.56
CA GLN A 340 34.72 7.50 -21.11
C GLN A 340 33.25 7.57 -20.68
N LEU A 341 32.90 6.83 -19.61
CA LEU A 341 31.55 6.83 -19.06
C LEU A 341 31.34 8.12 -18.28
N SER A 342 30.38 8.93 -18.70
CA SER A 342 29.98 10.15 -17.99
C SER A 342 29.00 9.81 -16.88
N ASP A 343 27.90 9.15 -17.23
CA ASP A 343 26.89 8.69 -16.29
C ASP A 343 26.26 7.37 -16.78
N ALA A 344 25.67 6.61 -15.86
CA ALA A 344 24.96 5.37 -16.12
C ALA A 344 23.69 5.27 -15.28
N ARG A 345 22.59 4.82 -15.89
CA ARG A 345 21.32 4.58 -15.21
C ARG A 345 20.80 3.19 -15.53
N GLU A 346 20.39 2.45 -14.50
CA GLU A 346 19.70 1.18 -14.65
C GLU A 346 18.26 1.33 -14.17
N LEU A 347 17.31 0.71 -14.87
CA LEU A 347 15.92 0.58 -14.45
C LEU A 347 15.35 -0.76 -14.94
N ARG A 348 14.33 -1.26 -14.27
CA ARG A 348 13.53 -2.39 -14.75
C ARG A 348 12.22 -1.90 -15.33
N PHE A 349 11.69 -2.59 -16.33
CA PHE A 349 10.39 -2.27 -16.94
C PHE A 349 9.65 -3.55 -17.31
N GLY A 350 8.32 -3.49 -17.33
CA GLY A 350 7.46 -4.56 -17.81
C GLY A 350 6.90 -4.22 -19.20
N ILE A 351 6.93 -5.17 -20.14
CA ILE A 351 6.25 -4.99 -21.44
C ILE A 351 4.77 -5.27 -21.23
N ARG A 352 3.93 -4.25 -21.33
CA ARG A 352 2.47 -4.36 -21.18
C ARG A 352 1.71 -3.17 -21.79
N THR A 353 0.41 -3.30 -21.92
CA THR A 353 -0.50 -2.18 -22.22
C THR A 353 -1.64 -2.18 -21.21
N VAL A 354 -1.92 -1.02 -20.59
CA VAL A 354 -3.04 -0.81 -19.65
C VAL A 354 -3.94 0.27 -20.22
N THR A 355 -5.24 -0.01 -20.34
CA THR A 355 -6.23 0.92 -20.89
C THR A 355 -7.43 1.02 -19.98
N GLN A 356 -7.93 2.23 -19.74
CA GLN A 356 -9.22 2.47 -19.08
C GLN A 356 -10.38 2.49 -20.08
N HIS A 357 -11.55 2.11 -19.61
CA HIS A 357 -12.81 2.06 -20.34
C HIS A 357 -13.96 2.41 -19.40
N ARG A 358 -15.14 2.69 -19.95
CA ARG A 358 -16.40 2.91 -19.22
C ARG A 358 -17.52 2.21 -19.98
N ASP A 359 -18.39 1.47 -19.30
CA ASP A 359 -19.62 0.98 -19.92
C ASP A 359 -20.76 1.96 -19.64
N GLU A 360 -21.37 2.49 -20.71
CA GLU A 360 -22.49 3.47 -20.67
C GLU A 360 -23.78 2.89 -20.07
N GLY A 361 -23.88 1.57 -19.93
CA GLY A 361 -25.06 0.89 -19.36
C GLY A 361 -25.24 1.07 -17.85
N PHE A 362 -24.33 1.75 -17.16
CA PHE A 362 -24.40 1.98 -15.73
C PHE A 362 -24.63 3.47 -15.41
N SER A 363 -25.87 3.78 -15.00
CA SER A 363 -26.35 5.04 -14.41
C SER A 363 -25.61 6.35 -14.76
N GLY A 364 -26.07 7.03 -15.81
CA GLY A 364 -25.75 8.43 -16.10
C GLY A 364 -24.44 8.64 -16.87
N ASP A 365 -24.11 9.92 -17.11
CA ASP A 365 -23.11 10.34 -18.12
C ASP A 365 -21.65 9.94 -17.82
N GLY A 366 -21.37 9.34 -16.66
CA GLY A 366 -20.03 8.86 -16.28
C GLY A 366 -19.72 7.40 -16.60
N GLY A 367 -20.75 6.57 -16.81
CA GLY A 367 -20.60 5.11 -16.98
C GLY A 367 -19.92 4.40 -15.80
N ASP A 368 -19.57 3.13 -15.98
CA ASP A 368 -18.86 2.32 -14.97
C ASP A 368 -17.43 1.96 -15.40
N PHE A 369 -16.45 2.53 -14.69
CA PHE A 369 -15.02 2.49 -14.97
C PHE A 369 -14.44 1.07 -14.89
N PHE A 370 -13.57 0.73 -15.83
CA PHE A 370 -12.75 -0.48 -15.72
C PHE A 370 -11.43 -0.41 -16.46
N LEU A 371 -10.57 -1.36 -16.12
CA LEU A 371 -9.26 -1.54 -16.74
C LEU A 371 -9.25 -2.78 -17.63
N GLN A 372 -8.44 -2.71 -18.68
CA GLN A 372 -7.92 -3.88 -19.37
C GLN A 372 -6.39 -3.89 -19.29
N VAL A 373 -5.83 -5.09 -19.10
CA VAL A 373 -4.39 -5.35 -19.16
C VAL A 373 -4.13 -6.27 -20.34
N ASN A 374 -3.26 -5.84 -21.26
CA ASN A 374 -2.90 -6.59 -22.48
C ASN A 374 -4.16 -7.08 -23.25
N GLY A 375 -5.21 -6.26 -23.31
CA GLY A 375 -6.49 -6.57 -23.98
C GLY A 375 -7.43 -7.51 -23.22
N LYS A 376 -7.15 -7.82 -21.94
CA LYS A 376 -8.02 -8.62 -21.06
C LYS A 376 -8.63 -7.75 -19.97
N LYS A 377 -9.96 -7.84 -19.79
CA LYS A 377 -10.69 -7.23 -18.66
C LYS A 377 -10.03 -7.58 -17.33
N PHE A 378 -9.83 -6.58 -16.47
CA PHE A 378 -9.18 -6.74 -15.17
C PHE A 378 -10.15 -6.37 -14.05
N PRO A 379 -10.82 -7.36 -13.41
CA PRO A 379 -11.68 -7.12 -12.26
C PRO A 379 -10.82 -6.77 -11.04
N VAL A 380 -10.90 -5.52 -10.61
CA VAL A 380 -10.11 -5.00 -9.48
C VAL A 380 -10.76 -5.40 -8.16
N ARG A 381 -9.97 -6.08 -7.33
CA ARG A 381 -10.30 -6.51 -5.97
C ARG A 381 -9.12 -6.10 -5.10
N GLY A 382 -9.16 -4.85 -4.64
CA GLY A 382 -8.03 -4.20 -3.97
C GLY A 382 -8.35 -3.72 -2.56
N ALA A 383 -7.38 -3.02 -1.98
CA ALA A 383 -7.53 -2.33 -0.70
C ALA A 383 -6.63 -1.08 -0.66
N ALA A 384 -6.97 -0.11 0.18
CA ALA A 384 -6.16 1.09 0.32
C ALA A 384 -4.94 0.86 1.24
N TYR A 385 -3.76 1.30 0.82
CA TYR A 385 -2.53 1.23 1.59
C TYR A 385 -2.29 2.54 2.36
N THR A 386 -1.67 2.44 3.54
CA THR A 386 -1.16 3.61 4.27
C THR A 386 0.19 3.30 4.93
N PRO A 387 1.17 4.22 4.91
CA PRO A 387 2.46 4.03 5.57
C PRO A 387 2.37 4.24 7.09
N ASP A 388 3.50 4.09 7.77
CA ASP A 388 3.63 4.41 9.20
C ASP A 388 3.30 5.89 9.48
N LEU A 389 2.64 6.18 10.60
CA LEU A 389 2.17 7.53 11.01
C LEU A 389 3.30 8.56 11.10
N LEU A 390 4.55 8.13 11.29
CA LEU A 390 5.74 9.00 11.30
C LEU A 390 6.53 8.98 9.99
N PHE A 391 6.00 8.38 8.92
CA PHE A 391 6.69 8.11 7.65
C PHE A 391 8.00 7.32 7.81
N LYS A 392 8.08 6.49 8.86
CA LYS A 392 9.25 5.65 9.14
C LYS A 392 9.59 4.75 7.95
N TYR A 393 10.84 4.81 7.49
CA TYR A 393 11.32 3.99 6.39
C TYR A 393 11.71 2.57 6.85
N ASP A 394 10.91 1.59 6.41
CA ASP A 394 11.05 0.18 6.77
C ASP A 394 10.69 -0.75 5.58
N PRO A 395 11.66 -1.00 4.66
CA PRO A 395 11.46 -1.86 3.48
C PRO A 395 11.04 -3.31 3.77
N ASP A 396 11.39 -3.83 4.95
CA ASP A 396 11.03 -5.19 5.36
C ASP A 396 9.54 -5.23 5.72
N ARG A 397 9.05 -4.21 6.45
CA ARG A 397 7.61 -4.00 6.71
C ARG A 397 6.82 -3.77 5.43
N GLU A 398 7.31 -2.92 4.52
CA GLU A 398 6.68 -2.70 3.20
C GLU A 398 6.57 -4.02 2.42
N THR A 399 7.63 -4.84 2.43
CA THR A 399 7.64 -6.15 1.77
C THR A 399 6.62 -7.10 2.40
N ALA A 400 6.50 -7.14 3.72
CA ALA A 400 5.52 -7.97 4.43
C ALA A 400 4.06 -7.55 4.13
N ILE A 401 3.80 -6.24 4.03
CA ILE A 401 2.48 -5.70 3.67
C ILE A 401 2.09 -6.13 2.24
N LEU A 402 3.02 -6.08 1.28
CA LEU A 402 2.78 -6.54 -0.09
C LEU A 402 2.63 -8.06 -0.19
N GLN A 403 3.30 -8.83 0.68
CA GLN A 403 3.11 -10.28 0.79
C GLN A 403 1.71 -10.62 1.32
N TYR A 404 1.26 -9.96 2.38
CA TYR A 404 -0.11 -10.09 2.88
C TYR A 404 -1.17 -9.70 1.85
N ALA A 405 -0.95 -8.65 1.04
CA ALA A 405 -1.87 -8.32 -0.05
C ALA A 405 -2.04 -9.50 -1.04
N LYS A 406 -0.96 -10.23 -1.33
CA LYS A 406 -1.01 -11.44 -2.19
C LYS A 406 -1.60 -12.65 -1.49
N ASP A 407 -1.27 -12.87 -0.22
CA ASP A 407 -1.80 -13.98 0.59
C ASP A 407 -3.32 -13.86 0.81
N LEU A 408 -3.82 -12.62 0.90
CA LEU A 408 -5.25 -12.30 0.88
C LEU A 408 -5.91 -12.56 -0.48
N GLY A 409 -5.18 -12.49 -1.59
CA GLY A 409 -5.74 -12.58 -2.95
C GLY A 409 -6.13 -11.22 -3.57
N LEU A 410 -5.68 -10.10 -3.00
CA LEU A 410 -5.91 -8.75 -3.52
C LEU A 410 -5.03 -8.48 -4.75
N ASN A 411 -5.57 -7.86 -5.79
CA ASN A 411 -4.87 -7.61 -7.06
C ASN A 411 -4.60 -6.13 -7.37
N MET A 412 -4.95 -5.19 -6.48
CA MET A 412 -4.55 -3.79 -6.58
C MET A 412 -4.42 -3.15 -5.20
N LEU A 413 -3.50 -2.21 -5.03
CA LEU A 413 -3.50 -1.29 -3.89
C LEU A 413 -3.79 0.14 -4.34
N ARG A 414 -4.66 0.85 -3.61
CA ARG A 414 -4.83 2.31 -3.77
C ARG A 414 -3.93 3.04 -2.78
N LEU A 415 -3.19 4.03 -3.28
CA LEU A 415 -2.36 4.95 -2.51
C LEU A 415 -2.96 6.33 -2.72
N GLU A 416 -3.77 6.74 -1.75
CA GLU A 416 -4.32 8.08 -1.71
C GLU A 416 -3.27 9.03 -1.10
N GLY A 417 -2.53 9.74 -1.95
CA GLY A 417 -1.28 10.37 -1.54
C GLY A 417 -0.28 9.30 -1.08
N LYS A 418 0.34 9.54 0.08
CA LYS A 418 0.97 8.52 0.95
C LYS A 418 1.98 7.57 0.28
N LEU A 419 2.58 7.98 -0.85
CA LEU A 419 3.61 7.23 -1.57
C LEU A 419 4.96 7.30 -0.84
N ALA A 420 5.10 6.44 0.16
CA ALA A 420 6.20 6.40 1.11
C ALA A 420 7.58 6.22 0.48
N SER A 421 7.73 5.26 -0.44
CA SER A 421 9.02 4.92 -1.01
C SER A 421 8.92 4.44 -2.46
N GLU A 422 10.02 4.63 -3.21
CA GLU A 422 10.25 3.97 -4.52
C GLU A 422 10.34 2.44 -4.35
N ARG A 423 10.85 1.98 -3.19
CA ARG A 423 11.04 0.57 -2.88
C ARG A 423 9.74 -0.23 -2.81
N LEU A 424 8.66 0.37 -2.30
CA LEU A 424 7.31 -0.19 -2.34
C LEU A 424 6.85 -0.44 -3.79
N VAL A 425 7.13 0.49 -4.71
CA VAL A 425 6.74 0.40 -6.13
C VAL A 425 7.60 -0.63 -6.87
N GLU A 426 8.92 -0.63 -6.65
CA GLU A 426 9.80 -1.69 -7.16
C GLU A 426 9.35 -3.09 -6.72
N LYS A 427 8.90 -3.21 -5.47
CA LYS A 427 8.47 -4.50 -4.92
C LYS A 427 7.10 -4.90 -5.43
N ALA A 428 6.21 -3.94 -5.68
CA ALA A 428 4.95 -4.16 -6.38
C ALA A 428 5.16 -4.63 -7.83
N ASP A 429 6.19 -4.13 -8.53
CA ASP A 429 6.59 -4.63 -9.87
C ASP A 429 6.96 -6.13 -9.83
N GLU A 430 7.84 -6.52 -8.89
CA GLU A 430 8.31 -7.91 -8.72
C GLU A 430 7.18 -8.86 -8.35
N LEU A 431 6.29 -8.39 -7.47
CA LEU A 431 5.22 -9.20 -6.92
C LEU A 431 4.00 -9.27 -7.84
N GLY A 432 3.93 -8.42 -8.88
CA GLY A 432 2.81 -8.38 -9.82
C GLY A 432 1.56 -7.69 -9.25
N ILE A 433 1.73 -6.68 -8.41
CA ILE A 433 0.65 -5.98 -7.70
C ILE A 433 0.44 -4.60 -8.33
N PRO A 434 -0.60 -4.41 -9.16
CA PRO A 434 -1.06 -3.10 -9.61
C PRO A 434 -1.24 -2.05 -8.50
N LEU A 435 -0.91 -0.81 -8.80
CA LEU A 435 -1.06 0.35 -7.94
C LEU A 435 -1.95 1.42 -8.60
N MET A 436 -2.91 1.93 -7.85
CA MET A 436 -3.62 3.18 -8.14
C MET A 436 -3.04 4.26 -7.21
N ALA A 437 -2.27 5.20 -7.76
CA ALA A 437 -1.71 6.33 -7.00
C ALA A 437 -2.47 7.62 -7.36
N GLY A 438 -2.37 8.64 -6.52
CA GLY A 438 -2.94 9.95 -6.83
C GLY A 438 -2.82 10.94 -5.69
N TRP A 439 -3.46 12.08 -5.83
CA TRP A 439 -3.62 13.03 -4.74
C TRP A 439 -4.65 12.58 -3.72
N MET A 440 -4.55 13.13 -2.51
CA MET A 440 -5.39 12.78 -1.38
C MET A 440 -6.54 13.77 -1.19
N CYS A 441 -7.66 13.26 -0.69
CA CYS A 441 -8.83 14.06 -0.41
C CYS A 441 -8.64 15.02 0.76
N CYS A 442 -9.68 15.82 0.99
CA CYS A 442 -10.04 16.27 2.33
C CYS A 442 -9.05 17.26 3.01
N ASN A 443 -8.00 17.67 2.30
CA ASN A 443 -6.92 18.49 2.82
C ASN A 443 -6.46 19.53 1.79
N GLN A 444 -5.24 20.03 1.93
CA GLN A 444 -4.66 21.11 1.14
C GLN A 444 -4.65 20.81 -0.37
N TRP A 445 -4.57 19.52 -0.76
CA TRP A 445 -4.55 19.07 -2.15
C TRP A 445 -5.87 19.32 -2.91
N GLU A 446 -6.99 19.45 -2.20
CA GLU A 446 -8.31 19.74 -2.78
C GLU A 446 -8.88 21.12 -2.39
N LYS A 447 -8.14 21.91 -1.60
CA LYS A 447 -8.47 23.30 -1.26
C LYS A 447 -7.99 24.28 -2.33
N TRP A 448 -8.26 24.00 -3.62
CA TRP A 448 -7.75 24.77 -4.77
C TRP A 448 -8.08 26.27 -4.75
N GLU A 449 -9.16 26.65 -4.09
CA GLU A 449 -9.57 28.05 -3.89
C GLU A 449 -8.64 28.82 -2.93
N GLN A 450 -7.92 28.12 -2.06
CA GLN A 450 -6.94 28.68 -1.11
C GLN A 450 -5.52 28.71 -1.71
N TRP A 451 -5.31 28.18 -2.93
CA TRP A 451 -3.98 28.06 -3.54
C TRP A 451 -3.44 29.39 -4.09
N ASN A 452 -2.32 29.84 -3.55
CA ASN A 452 -1.55 30.96 -4.07
C ASN A 452 -0.61 30.53 -5.25
N ALA A 453 0.28 31.44 -5.68
CA ALA A 453 1.20 31.18 -6.79
C ALA A 453 2.35 30.19 -6.48
N GLU A 454 2.84 30.14 -5.23
CA GLU A 454 3.76 29.11 -4.75
C GLU A 454 3.05 27.75 -4.74
N ASP A 455 1.85 27.66 -4.17
CA ASP A 455 1.11 26.39 -4.02
C ASP A 455 0.82 25.77 -5.40
N GLN A 456 0.39 26.59 -6.37
CA GLN A 456 0.23 26.14 -7.76
C GLN A 456 1.54 25.63 -8.38
N ARG A 457 2.67 26.26 -8.08
CA ARG A 457 3.99 25.83 -8.57
C ARG A 457 4.38 24.49 -7.92
N VAL A 458 4.30 24.40 -6.60
CA VAL A 458 4.63 23.20 -5.80
C VAL A 458 3.74 22.01 -6.20
N ALA A 459 2.46 22.22 -6.48
CA ALA A 459 1.56 21.17 -6.99
C ALA A 459 2.05 20.61 -8.34
N MET A 460 2.48 21.46 -9.28
CA MET A 460 2.97 21.00 -10.59
C MET A 460 4.34 20.32 -10.48
N GLU A 461 5.25 20.85 -9.64
CA GLU A 461 6.56 20.25 -9.36
C GLU A 461 6.42 18.88 -8.65
N SER A 462 5.50 18.78 -7.71
CA SER A 462 5.15 17.54 -7.02
C SER A 462 4.57 16.52 -8.00
N MET A 463 3.62 16.91 -8.87
CA MET A 463 3.07 15.99 -9.86
C MET A 463 4.15 15.49 -10.83
N ARG A 464 5.02 16.38 -11.33
CA ARG A 464 6.15 15.97 -12.17
C ARG A 464 7.04 14.96 -11.46
N SER A 465 7.33 15.19 -10.18
CA SER A 465 8.15 14.29 -9.35
C SER A 465 7.50 12.92 -9.18
N GLN A 466 6.20 12.86 -8.84
CA GLN A 466 5.48 11.58 -8.67
C GLN A 466 5.33 10.82 -9.99
N ILE A 467 5.02 11.50 -11.10
CA ILE A 467 4.92 10.85 -12.42
C ILE A 467 6.31 10.40 -12.93
N GLN A 468 7.37 11.17 -12.69
CA GLN A 468 8.75 10.76 -13.04
C GLN A 468 9.23 9.52 -12.26
N LEU A 469 8.77 9.36 -11.01
CA LEU A 469 8.97 8.13 -10.23
C LEU A 469 8.15 6.99 -10.86
N LEU A 470 6.83 7.16 -10.96
CA LEU A 470 5.91 6.07 -11.33
C LEU A 470 5.98 5.60 -12.79
N ARG A 471 6.31 6.47 -13.76
CA ARG A 471 6.10 6.18 -15.21
C ARG A 471 6.89 5.01 -15.78
N ALA A 472 7.96 4.58 -15.13
CA ALA A 472 8.79 3.43 -15.55
C ALA A 472 8.34 2.10 -14.92
N HIS A 473 7.55 2.15 -13.85
CA HIS A 473 7.16 0.97 -13.07
C HIS A 473 5.99 0.20 -13.71
N ALA A 474 6.12 -1.12 -13.75
CA ALA A 474 5.10 -1.99 -14.33
C ALA A 474 3.84 -2.06 -13.46
N SER A 475 3.96 -1.88 -12.15
CA SER A 475 2.86 -1.86 -11.19
C SER A 475 2.00 -0.59 -11.28
N ALA A 476 2.53 0.55 -11.74
CA ALA A 476 1.79 1.81 -11.80
C ALA A 476 0.66 1.76 -12.86
N PHE A 477 -0.60 1.66 -12.42
CA PHE A 477 -1.75 1.35 -13.27
C PHE A 477 -2.71 2.52 -13.48
N VAL A 478 -2.98 3.29 -12.41
CA VAL A 478 -3.90 4.43 -12.42
C VAL A 478 -3.23 5.61 -11.73
N TRP A 479 -3.36 6.80 -12.31
CA TRP A 479 -3.08 8.07 -11.64
C TRP A 479 -4.39 8.84 -11.41
N ALA A 480 -4.71 9.21 -10.17
CA ALA A 480 -5.86 10.03 -9.83
C ALA A 480 -5.43 11.49 -9.54
N ASN A 481 -5.92 12.45 -10.34
CA ASN A 481 -5.62 13.87 -10.17
C ASN A 481 -6.40 14.53 -9.00
N GLY A 482 -7.38 13.82 -8.45
CA GLY A 482 -8.20 14.20 -7.29
C GLY A 482 -8.85 12.94 -6.72
N SER A 483 -9.34 13.02 -5.49
CA SER A 483 -9.93 11.90 -4.75
C SER A 483 -11.43 12.11 -4.55
N ASP A 484 -11.87 12.74 -3.46
CA ASP A 484 -13.25 13.23 -3.29
C ASP A 484 -13.57 14.30 -4.35
N GLY A 485 -12.67 15.28 -4.48
CA GLY A 485 -12.85 16.49 -5.29
C GLY A 485 -12.54 16.29 -6.76
N LEU A 486 -13.02 17.23 -7.58
CA LEU A 486 -12.69 17.36 -9.00
C LEU A 486 -11.82 18.61 -9.21
N PRO A 487 -10.55 18.49 -9.66
CA PRO A 487 -9.67 19.64 -9.85
C PRO A 487 -10.26 20.67 -10.83
N PRO A 488 -10.15 21.99 -10.55
CA PRO A 488 -10.65 23.04 -11.43
C PRO A 488 -10.07 22.93 -12.85
N PRO A 489 -10.81 23.34 -13.90
CA PRO A 489 -10.43 23.09 -15.29
C PRO A 489 -9.00 23.51 -15.67
N ALA A 490 -8.51 24.63 -15.12
CA ALA A 490 -7.15 25.11 -15.36
C ALA A 490 -6.06 24.24 -14.70
N ILE A 491 -6.30 23.75 -13.48
CA ILE A 491 -5.40 22.83 -12.77
C ILE A 491 -5.40 21.47 -13.47
N ARG A 492 -6.60 20.95 -13.78
CA ARG A 492 -6.80 19.68 -14.51
C ARG A 492 -6.13 19.67 -15.88
N ALA A 493 -6.18 20.78 -16.62
CA ALA A 493 -5.48 20.91 -17.90
C ALA A 493 -3.95 20.87 -17.75
N ARG A 494 -3.38 21.51 -16.70
CA ARG A 494 -1.94 21.42 -16.40
C ARG A 494 -1.54 20.01 -15.98
N TYR A 495 -2.34 19.34 -15.15
CA TYR A 495 -2.12 17.96 -14.75
C TYR A 495 -2.07 17.00 -15.95
N ARG A 496 -3.07 17.07 -16.84
CA ARG A 496 -3.08 16.28 -18.09
C ARG A 496 -1.87 16.60 -18.98
N SER A 497 -1.50 17.88 -19.12
CA SER A 497 -0.29 18.28 -19.86
C SER A 497 1.01 17.69 -19.27
N ILE A 498 1.10 17.51 -17.95
CA ILE A 498 2.25 16.86 -17.30
C ILE A 498 2.28 15.36 -17.62
N LEU A 499 1.13 14.69 -17.66
CA LEU A 499 1.02 13.28 -18.06
C LEU A 499 1.49 13.08 -19.52
N ASP A 500 1.05 13.96 -20.42
CA ASP A 500 1.43 13.94 -21.84
C ASP A 500 2.93 14.19 -22.04
N GLU A 501 3.48 15.25 -21.42
CA GLU A 501 4.90 15.61 -21.51
C GLU A 501 5.82 14.53 -20.93
N LEU A 502 5.38 13.86 -19.85
CA LEU A 502 6.15 12.80 -19.21
C LEU A 502 5.87 11.41 -19.81
N HIS A 503 5.06 11.31 -20.86
CA HIS A 503 4.72 10.07 -21.56
C HIS A 503 4.14 8.99 -20.64
N TRP A 504 3.18 9.38 -19.80
CA TRP A 504 2.37 8.46 -19.02
C TRP A 504 1.56 7.54 -19.94
N GLN A 505 1.69 6.22 -19.76
CA GLN A 505 1.14 5.19 -20.64
C GLN A 505 0.02 4.36 -20.00
N ASN A 506 -0.48 4.78 -18.84
CA ASN A 506 -1.43 4.03 -18.03
C ASN A 506 -2.74 4.83 -17.89
N ALA A 507 -3.69 4.30 -17.13
CA ALA A 507 -4.94 5.01 -16.88
C ALA A 507 -4.72 6.29 -16.06
N ALA A 508 -5.60 7.28 -16.27
CA ALA A 508 -5.71 8.44 -15.42
C ALA A 508 -7.19 8.83 -15.23
N VAL A 509 -7.53 9.26 -14.02
CA VAL A 509 -8.86 9.80 -13.67
C VAL A 509 -8.68 11.16 -13.01
N ASP A 510 -9.64 12.06 -13.18
CA ASP A 510 -9.62 13.38 -12.58
C ASP A 510 -10.25 13.41 -11.19
N THR A 511 -11.09 12.43 -10.85
CA THR A 511 -11.62 12.20 -9.50
C THR A 511 -11.85 10.71 -9.25
N ALA A 512 -11.79 10.28 -8.00
CA ALA A 512 -12.14 8.93 -7.55
C ALA A 512 -13.57 8.85 -6.98
N SER A 513 -14.39 9.90 -7.16
CA SER A 513 -15.73 10.03 -6.60
C SER A 513 -16.74 10.58 -7.62
N ARG A 514 -18.03 10.58 -7.23
CA ARG A 514 -19.11 11.34 -7.91
C ARG A 514 -19.69 12.48 -7.09
N GLN A 515 -18.99 12.92 -6.03
CA GLN A 515 -19.46 13.94 -5.10
C GLN A 515 -19.64 15.30 -5.78
N THR A 516 -18.76 15.65 -6.72
CA THR A 516 -18.84 16.92 -7.46
C THR A 516 -20.05 16.95 -8.40
N ARG A 517 -20.80 18.05 -8.40
CA ARG A 517 -21.92 18.31 -9.31
C ARG A 517 -21.76 19.64 -10.04
N ASP A 518 -22.34 19.75 -11.23
CA ASP A 518 -22.50 21.01 -11.94
C ASP A 518 -23.76 21.80 -11.51
N ASN A 519 -24.01 22.92 -12.19
CA ASN A 519 -25.14 23.82 -11.91
C ASN A 519 -26.51 23.19 -12.17
N ASP A 520 -26.59 22.16 -13.01
CA ASP A 520 -27.81 21.41 -13.31
C ASP A 520 -27.98 20.21 -12.36
N GLY A 521 -27.04 20.01 -11.42
CA GLY A 521 -27.04 18.95 -10.42
C GLY A 521 -26.47 17.62 -10.93
N ILE A 522 -25.95 17.56 -12.15
CA ILE A 522 -25.39 16.34 -12.76
C ILE A 522 -24.02 16.08 -12.15
N SER A 523 -23.76 14.82 -11.76
CA SER A 523 -22.46 14.42 -11.20
C SER A 523 -21.36 14.52 -12.27
N GLN A 524 -20.23 15.13 -11.90
CA GLN A 524 -19.07 15.34 -12.74
C GLN A 524 -17.96 14.40 -12.28
N TRP A 525 -17.80 13.27 -12.99
CA TRP A 525 -17.06 12.10 -12.49
C TRP A 525 -16.53 11.20 -13.61
N ASP A 526 -15.59 10.32 -13.27
CA ASP A 526 -14.89 9.43 -14.21
C ASP A 526 -15.40 7.99 -14.22
N GLY A 527 -16.60 7.75 -13.68
CA GLY A 527 -17.23 6.43 -13.58
C GLY A 527 -16.77 5.59 -12.38
N ILE A 528 -16.21 6.24 -11.35
CA ILE A 528 -15.83 5.64 -10.07
C ILE A 528 -16.69 6.28 -8.97
N ASP A 529 -17.44 5.46 -8.23
CA ASP A 529 -18.26 5.89 -7.10
C ASP A 529 -17.49 5.82 -5.77
N MET A 530 -17.98 6.59 -4.80
CA MET A 530 -17.49 6.72 -3.43
C MET A 530 -18.71 6.81 -2.49
N ALA A 531 -19.61 5.82 -2.61
CA ALA A 531 -20.86 5.78 -1.86
C ALA A 531 -20.69 5.35 -0.39
N GLY A 532 -19.46 5.03 0.04
CA GLY A 532 -19.21 4.18 1.21
C GLY A 532 -19.71 2.75 0.96
N PRO A 533 -20.15 2.00 1.99
CA PRO A 533 -20.14 2.36 3.40
C PRO A 533 -18.71 2.49 3.95
N TYR A 534 -18.62 3.06 5.14
CA TYR A 534 -17.44 3.16 5.98
C TYR A 534 -17.71 2.57 7.38
N THR A 535 -18.73 1.72 7.48
CA THR A 535 -19.29 1.17 8.73
C THR A 535 -19.50 -0.32 8.58
N TRP A 536 -19.66 -1.04 9.69
CA TRP A 536 -20.02 -2.46 9.61
C TRP A 536 -21.36 -2.63 8.90
N ARG A 537 -21.43 -3.54 7.92
CA ARG A 537 -22.65 -3.93 7.20
C ARG A 537 -22.85 -5.45 7.20
N PRO A 538 -24.11 -5.92 7.28
CA PRO A 538 -24.42 -7.33 7.33
C PRO A 538 -24.14 -8.00 5.98
N PRO A 539 -23.91 -9.32 5.95
CA PRO A 539 -23.77 -10.04 4.68
C PRO A 539 -24.92 -9.79 3.69
N THR A 540 -26.15 -9.65 4.17
CA THR A 540 -27.33 -9.37 3.34
C THR A 540 -27.22 -8.06 2.55
N TYR A 541 -26.57 -7.02 3.09
CA TYR A 541 -26.36 -5.75 2.40
C TYR A 541 -25.67 -5.97 1.05
N TRP A 542 -24.49 -6.57 1.07
CA TRP A 542 -23.59 -6.75 -0.08
C TRP A 542 -24.17 -7.63 -1.19
N PHE A 543 -25.00 -8.63 -0.85
CA PHE A 543 -25.62 -9.52 -1.83
C PHE A 543 -26.98 -9.02 -2.37
N SER A 544 -27.63 -8.09 -1.68
CA SER A 544 -28.97 -7.59 -2.03
C SER A 544 -29.04 -6.82 -3.34
N ARG A 545 -27.92 -6.17 -3.74
CA ARG A 545 -27.84 -5.26 -4.90
C ARG A 545 -28.79 -4.05 -4.82
N ARG A 546 -29.29 -3.71 -3.62
CA ARG A 546 -30.24 -2.59 -3.39
C ARG A 546 -29.55 -1.26 -3.09
N TYR A 547 -28.29 -1.27 -2.68
CA TYR A 547 -27.58 -0.11 -2.13
C TYR A 547 -26.45 0.34 -3.06
N GLY A 548 -26.15 1.65 -3.11
CA GLY A 548 -25.20 2.21 -4.07
C GLY A 548 -23.81 1.56 -4.07
N ALA A 549 -23.30 1.24 -2.87
CA ALA A 549 -22.03 0.55 -2.65
C ALA A 549 -21.94 -0.89 -3.22
N THR A 550 -23.07 -1.44 -3.67
CA THR A 550 -23.23 -2.85 -4.07
C THR A 550 -23.36 -3.03 -5.59
N TRP A 551 -22.84 -2.07 -6.36
CA TRP A 551 -22.60 -2.19 -7.80
C TRP A 551 -21.47 -1.25 -8.27
N GLY A 552 -20.84 -1.60 -9.39
CA GLY A 552 -19.97 -0.72 -10.18
C GLY A 552 -18.49 -0.74 -9.77
N ALA A 553 -17.82 0.38 -10.03
CA ALA A 553 -16.45 0.66 -9.67
C ALA A 553 -16.38 1.59 -8.46
N SER A 554 -15.81 1.12 -7.35
CA SER A 554 -15.60 1.90 -6.13
C SER A 554 -14.12 1.95 -5.74
N ALA A 555 -13.62 3.16 -5.50
CA ALA A 555 -12.24 3.40 -5.07
C ALA A 555 -12.05 3.31 -3.54
N GLU A 556 -13.13 3.23 -2.76
CA GLU A 556 -13.10 3.02 -1.31
C GLU A 556 -14.47 2.65 -0.75
N GLN A 557 -14.54 1.52 -0.04
CA GLN A 557 -15.68 1.13 0.77
C GLN A 557 -15.32 -0.04 1.71
N GLY A 558 -15.97 -0.13 2.86
CA GLY A 558 -15.73 -1.19 3.84
C GLY A 558 -16.23 -0.81 5.22
N SER A 559 -15.42 -1.12 6.24
CA SER A 559 -15.71 -0.79 7.64
C SER A 559 -14.52 -0.08 8.27
N ASN A 560 -14.74 1.14 8.73
CA ASN A 560 -13.68 1.95 9.35
C ASN A 560 -13.46 1.58 10.82
N GLU A 561 -14.26 0.72 11.43
CA GLU A 561 -14.21 0.41 12.86
C GLU A 561 -13.75 -1.04 13.12
N GLN A 562 -12.44 -1.24 13.08
CA GLN A 562 -11.80 -2.54 13.11
C GLN A 562 -11.05 -2.81 14.42
N ILE A 563 -11.74 -3.46 15.37
CA ILE A 563 -11.14 -3.97 16.61
C ILE A 563 -10.13 -5.09 16.31
N PRO A 564 -8.83 -4.93 16.65
CA PRO A 564 -7.82 -5.95 16.41
C PRO A 564 -7.95 -7.13 17.40
N PRO A 565 -7.27 -8.27 17.17
CA PRO A 565 -7.22 -9.36 18.13
C PRO A 565 -6.69 -8.88 19.50
N PHE A 566 -7.22 -9.45 20.59
CA PHE A 566 -6.95 -9.00 21.97
C PHE A 566 -5.45 -8.95 22.34
N ALA A 567 -4.64 -9.83 21.75
CA ALA A 567 -3.18 -9.84 21.91
C ALA A 567 -2.50 -8.56 21.39
N SER A 568 -3.05 -7.92 20.35
CA SER A 568 -2.57 -6.64 19.83
C SER A 568 -3.18 -5.44 20.57
N LEU A 569 -4.45 -5.52 20.97
CA LEU A 569 -5.12 -4.47 21.74
C LEU A 569 -4.33 -4.08 23.00
N ARG A 570 -3.89 -5.10 23.76
CA ARG A 570 -3.07 -4.92 24.99
C ARG A 570 -1.66 -4.36 24.75
N LYS A 571 -1.19 -4.24 23.50
CA LYS A 571 0.11 -3.62 23.20
C LYS A 571 0.04 -2.09 23.21
N PHE A 572 -1.13 -1.51 22.92
CA PHE A 572 -1.30 -0.06 22.85
C PHE A 572 -2.32 0.51 23.83
N ILE A 573 -3.36 -0.22 24.24
CA ILE A 573 -4.28 0.23 25.30
C ILE A 573 -3.71 -0.18 26.68
N PRO A 574 -3.46 0.78 27.61
CA PRO A 574 -2.98 0.47 28.96
C PRO A 574 -3.96 -0.41 29.75
N PRO A 575 -3.50 -1.25 30.70
CA PRO A 575 -4.36 -2.17 31.45
C PRO A 575 -5.58 -1.53 32.12
N ASP A 576 -5.40 -0.36 32.74
CA ASP A 576 -6.47 0.36 33.45
C ASP A 576 -7.50 1.01 32.49
N ASP A 577 -7.12 1.20 31.22
CA ASP A 577 -7.96 1.74 30.14
C ASP A 577 -8.53 0.64 29.23
N LEU A 578 -8.28 -0.66 29.50
CA LEU A 578 -8.70 -1.74 28.61
C LEU A 578 -10.22 -1.84 28.47
N TRP A 579 -10.98 -1.61 29.55
CA TRP A 579 -12.43 -1.81 29.53
C TRP A 579 -13.15 -0.97 30.60
N PRO A 580 -14.33 -0.38 30.32
CA PRO A 580 -15.03 -0.32 29.03
C PRO A 580 -14.34 0.60 28.01
N ILE A 581 -14.86 0.67 26.79
CA ILE A 581 -14.44 1.65 25.77
C ILE A 581 -14.51 3.06 26.36
N ASN A 582 -13.45 3.85 26.15
CA ASN A 582 -13.21 5.15 26.78
C ASN A 582 -12.34 6.06 25.88
N ASP A 583 -12.00 7.26 26.34
CA ASP A 583 -11.15 8.23 25.62
C ASP A 583 -9.86 7.67 25.03
N THR A 584 -9.22 6.68 25.69
CA THR A 584 -8.00 6.06 25.17
C THR A 584 -8.29 5.16 23.98
N TRP A 585 -9.49 4.57 23.88
CA TRP A 585 -9.93 3.91 22.65
C TRP A 585 -10.24 4.93 21.55
N SER A 586 -11.00 6.00 21.87
CA SER A 586 -11.37 7.05 20.93
C SER A 586 -10.16 7.78 20.34
N PHE A 587 -9.07 7.92 21.12
CA PHE A 587 -7.79 8.48 20.65
C PHE A 587 -7.19 7.69 19.49
N HIS A 588 -7.33 6.35 19.51
CA HIS A 588 -6.83 5.45 18.48
C HIS A 588 -7.85 5.15 17.37
N ALA A 589 -9.00 5.83 17.35
CA ALA A 589 -10.03 5.72 16.32
C ALA A 589 -9.82 6.75 15.18
N GLY A 590 -10.63 6.62 14.12
CA GLY A 590 -10.67 7.59 13.02
C GLY A 590 -11.42 8.89 13.37
N ALA A 591 -11.49 9.82 12.42
CA ALA A 591 -11.85 11.20 12.74
C ALA A 591 -13.33 11.58 12.67
N GLN A 592 -14.13 10.93 11.82
CA GLN A 592 -15.56 11.23 11.69
C GLN A 592 -16.29 10.86 13.00
N TYR A 593 -17.14 11.76 13.54
CA TYR A 593 -17.83 11.65 14.85
C TYR A 593 -18.32 10.24 15.26
N LYS A 594 -18.91 9.46 14.34
CA LYS A 594 -19.43 8.11 14.64
C LYS A 594 -18.30 7.07 14.74
N ASN A 595 -17.31 7.17 13.84
CA ASN A 595 -16.10 6.35 13.85
C ASN A 595 -15.21 6.69 15.06
N ALA A 596 -15.11 7.97 15.42
CA ALA A 596 -14.32 8.51 16.52
C ALA A 596 -14.71 7.93 17.89
N ALA A 597 -15.96 7.51 18.05
CA ALA A 597 -16.49 6.86 19.25
C ALA A 597 -16.78 5.36 19.08
N LEU A 598 -16.31 4.74 17.98
CA LEU A 598 -16.51 3.31 17.67
C LEU A 598 -17.98 2.85 17.77
N LEU A 599 -18.91 3.65 17.24
CA LEU A 599 -20.35 3.41 17.40
C LEU A 599 -20.87 2.26 16.53
N SER A 600 -20.32 2.03 15.35
CA SER A 600 -20.74 0.95 14.45
C SER A 600 -20.33 -0.42 14.98
N ALA A 601 -19.11 -0.57 15.48
CA ALA A 601 -18.59 -1.77 16.11
C ALA A 601 -19.36 -2.08 17.40
N GLN A 602 -19.54 -1.09 18.30
CA GLN A 602 -20.34 -1.27 19.52
C GLN A 602 -21.78 -1.72 19.21
N ARG A 603 -22.42 -1.08 18.22
CA ARG A 603 -23.80 -1.41 17.83
C ARG A 603 -23.92 -2.78 17.17
N SER A 604 -23.11 -3.08 16.16
CA SER A 604 -23.16 -4.36 15.43
C SER A 604 -22.82 -5.55 16.33
N ILE A 605 -21.81 -5.41 17.19
CA ILE A 605 -21.44 -6.46 18.16
C ILE A 605 -22.54 -6.61 19.23
N GLY A 606 -22.98 -5.51 19.84
CA GLY A 606 -23.97 -5.53 20.92
C GLY A 606 -25.35 -6.03 20.48
N MET A 607 -25.83 -5.59 19.32
CA MET A 607 -27.16 -5.94 18.80
C MET A 607 -27.24 -7.38 18.25
N ARG A 608 -26.13 -7.92 17.71
CA ARG A 608 -26.13 -9.26 17.10
C ARG A 608 -25.59 -10.33 18.03
N TYR A 609 -24.47 -10.09 18.69
CA TYR A 609 -23.80 -11.09 19.55
C TYR A 609 -24.06 -10.87 21.05
N GLY A 610 -24.83 -9.84 21.43
CA GLY A 610 -25.12 -9.48 22.81
C GLY A 610 -23.95 -8.78 23.51
N ALA A 611 -24.24 -8.21 24.69
CA ALA A 611 -23.30 -7.43 25.49
C ALA A 611 -21.96 -8.16 25.76
N SER A 612 -20.91 -7.37 25.99
CA SER A 612 -19.60 -7.85 26.44
C SER A 612 -19.30 -7.31 27.84
N ASP A 613 -18.63 -8.10 28.66
CA ASP A 613 -18.23 -7.74 30.03
C ASP A 613 -16.75 -7.34 30.15
N SER A 614 -15.99 -7.52 29.07
CA SER A 614 -14.54 -7.43 29.02
C SER A 614 -14.06 -7.14 27.60
N ALA A 615 -12.87 -6.53 27.48
CA ALA A 615 -12.23 -6.24 26.20
C ALA A 615 -11.88 -7.51 25.41
N GLU A 616 -11.58 -8.61 26.08
CA GLU A 616 -11.32 -9.91 25.44
C GLU A 616 -12.59 -10.47 24.79
N MET A 617 -13.73 -10.47 25.50
CA MET A 617 -15.01 -10.88 24.94
C MET A 617 -15.45 -9.98 23.78
N PHE A 618 -15.28 -8.65 23.93
CA PHE A 618 -15.61 -7.70 22.87
C PHE A 618 -14.75 -7.92 21.62
N ALA A 619 -13.43 -8.05 21.78
CA ALA A 619 -12.52 -8.32 20.67
C ALA A 619 -12.81 -9.66 19.97
N ALA A 620 -13.15 -10.72 20.73
CA ALA A 620 -13.54 -12.02 20.18
C ALA A 620 -14.81 -11.94 19.33
N LYS A 621 -15.87 -11.30 19.85
CA LYS A 621 -17.11 -11.06 19.09
C LYS A 621 -16.88 -10.16 17.87
N ALA A 622 -15.97 -9.19 17.98
CA ALA A 622 -15.58 -8.36 16.85
C ALA A 622 -14.95 -9.19 15.72
N GLN A 623 -14.13 -10.20 16.02
CA GLN A 623 -13.52 -11.04 14.97
C GLN A 623 -14.59 -11.79 14.15
N LEU A 624 -15.67 -12.26 14.79
CA LEU A 624 -16.82 -12.86 14.10
C LEU A 624 -17.51 -11.85 13.18
N ALA A 625 -17.90 -10.69 13.72
CA ALA A 625 -18.57 -9.61 12.99
C ALA A 625 -17.76 -9.14 11.77
N GLN A 626 -16.44 -9.01 11.93
CA GLN A 626 -15.52 -8.57 10.88
C GLN A 626 -15.30 -9.64 9.82
N TYR A 627 -15.15 -10.91 10.22
CA TYR A 627 -14.94 -12.02 9.30
C TYR A 627 -16.14 -12.19 8.36
N GLU A 628 -17.38 -12.19 8.87
CA GLU A 628 -18.56 -12.40 8.03
C GLU A 628 -18.80 -11.22 7.06
N ALA A 629 -18.61 -9.97 7.52
CA ALA A 629 -18.86 -8.78 6.73
C ALA A 629 -17.83 -8.60 5.61
N THR A 630 -16.54 -8.68 5.96
CA THR A 630 -15.45 -8.55 4.96
C THR A 630 -15.46 -9.72 3.98
N ARG A 631 -15.80 -10.94 4.41
CA ARG A 631 -16.03 -12.06 3.49
C ARG A 631 -17.18 -11.75 2.53
N ALA A 632 -18.34 -11.36 3.05
CA ALA A 632 -19.53 -11.12 2.23
C ALA A 632 -19.33 -10.00 1.20
N GLN A 633 -18.58 -8.94 1.55
CA GLN A 633 -18.19 -7.88 0.62
C GLN A 633 -17.45 -8.44 -0.60
N PHE A 634 -16.37 -9.22 -0.40
CA PHE A 634 -15.61 -9.78 -1.53
C PHE A 634 -16.34 -10.93 -2.25
N GLU A 635 -17.05 -11.78 -1.51
CA GLU A 635 -17.85 -12.86 -2.09
C GLU A 635 -18.99 -12.33 -2.96
N SER A 636 -19.65 -11.23 -2.58
CA SER A 636 -20.75 -10.69 -3.37
C SER A 636 -20.27 -10.14 -4.71
N PHE A 637 -19.10 -9.48 -4.76
CA PHE A 637 -18.53 -8.99 -6.02
C PHE A 637 -18.12 -10.13 -6.95
N ALA A 638 -17.51 -11.19 -6.40
CA ALA A 638 -17.19 -12.40 -7.17
C ALA A 638 -18.44 -13.13 -7.68
N ALA A 639 -19.48 -13.26 -6.85
CA ALA A 639 -20.75 -13.92 -7.20
C ALA A 639 -21.68 -13.07 -8.06
N ALA A 640 -21.49 -11.75 -8.08
CA ALA A 640 -22.29 -10.85 -8.88
C ALA A 640 -21.87 -10.85 -10.37
N GLY A 641 -20.60 -11.14 -10.66
CA GLY A 641 -20.06 -11.21 -12.02
C GLY A 641 -19.69 -9.85 -12.62
N TRP A 642 -19.06 -9.89 -13.79
CA TRP A 642 -18.48 -8.72 -14.46
C TRP A 642 -19.46 -7.56 -14.69
N ASP A 643 -20.69 -7.88 -15.12
CA ASP A 643 -21.70 -6.86 -15.44
C ASP A 643 -22.18 -6.10 -14.18
N SER A 644 -21.76 -6.57 -12.99
CA SER A 644 -22.10 -5.97 -11.71
C SER A 644 -20.98 -5.22 -11.01
N HIS A 645 -19.75 -5.72 -11.04
CA HIS A 645 -18.63 -5.09 -10.35
C HIS A 645 -17.35 -5.21 -11.15
N LYS A 646 -16.68 -4.08 -11.32
CA LYS A 646 -15.42 -4.00 -12.08
C LYS A 646 -14.26 -3.56 -11.20
N MET A 647 -14.55 -2.81 -10.13
CA MET A 647 -13.58 -2.42 -9.13
C MET A 647 -14.19 -2.33 -7.74
N THR A 648 -13.55 -2.98 -6.77
CA THR A 648 -13.69 -2.61 -5.37
C THR A 648 -12.31 -2.36 -4.78
N ILE A 649 -12.23 -1.39 -3.86
CA ILE A 649 -11.08 -1.16 -3.00
C ILE A 649 -11.59 -1.14 -1.57
N TYR A 650 -11.18 -2.12 -0.76
CA TYR A 650 -11.52 -2.17 0.66
C TYR A 650 -10.85 -1.01 1.42
N TRP A 651 -11.62 -0.32 2.27
CA TRP A 651 -11.11 0.72 3.17
C TRP A 651 -10.86 0.12 4.58
N MET A 652 -9.63 -0.23 4.98
CA MET A 652 -8.35 -0.20 4.24
C MET A 652 -7.58 -1.53 4.41
N LEU A 653 -6.45 -1.69 3.73
CA LEU A 653 -5.55 -2.86 3.83
C LEU A 653 -4.98 -3.01 5.24
N ASN A 654 -4.40 -1.93 5.75
CA ASN A 654 -3.60 -1.87 6.95
C ASN A 654 -3.80 -0.51 7.63
N SER A 655 -3.35 -0.38 8.87
CA SER A 655 -3.27 0.93 9.53
C SER A 655 -1.84 1.41 9.74
N HIS A 656 -1.76 2.73 9.95
CA HIS A 656 -0.58 3.58 9.98
C HIS A 656 0.08 3.67 11.36
N TRP A 657 -0.68 3.40 12.42
CA TRP A 657 -0.25 3.21 13.80
C TRP A 657 -1.20 2.20 14.46
N PRO A 658 -0.96 1.72 15.69
CA PRO A 658 -1.95 0.95 16.43
C PRO A 658 -3.26 1.73 16.52
N SER A 659 -4.29 1.22 15.87
CA SER A 659 -5.52 1.96 15.60
C SER A 659 -6.69 1.00 15.41
N PHE A 660 -7.90 1.55 15.58
CA PHE A 660 -9.15 0.91 15.19
C PHE A 660 -9.60 1.32 13.78
N PHE A 661 -8.92 2.27 13.13
CA PHE A 661 -9.35 2.81 11.84
C PHE A 661 -8.97 1.91 10.67
N GLY A 662 -9.99 1.30 10.05
CA GLY A 662 -10.00 0.61 8.75
C GLY A 662 -8.77 -0.25 8.42
N GLN A 663 -8.82 -1.56 8.65
CA GLN A 663 -7.68 -2.45 8.38
C GLN A 663 -8.11 -3.91 8.15
N LEU A 664 -7.43 -4.66 7.28
CA LEU A 664 -7.60 -6.12 7.16
C LEU A 664 -6.71 -6.86 8.17
N PHE A 665 -5.51 -6.34 8.42
CA PHE A 665 -4.59 -6.78 9.48
C PHE A 665 -4.07 -5.56 10.26
N ASP A 666 -3.74 -5.76 11.53
CA ASP A 666 -3.38 -4.64 12.41
C ASP A 666 -1.95 -4.11 12.20
N TYR A 667 -1.65 -2.98 12.85
CA TYR A 667 -0.32 -2.35 12.80
C TYR A 667 0.85 -3.30 13.12
N TYR A 668 0.65 -4.32 13.95
CA TYR A 668 1.69 -5.30 14.30
C TYR A 668 1.84 -6.42 13.27
N LEU A 669 1.15 -6.32 12.12
CA LEU A 669 1.03 -7.35 11.09
C LEU A 669 0.32 -8.61 11.60
N ARG A 670 -0.57 -8.49 12.59
CA ARG A 670 -1.36 -9.65 13.05
C ARG A 670 -2.61 -9.82 12.19
N PRO A 671 -2.83 -10.99 11.58
CA PRO A 671 -4.07 -11.28 10.87
C PRO A 671 -5.21 -11.58 11.88
N GLY A 672 -6.37 -10.94 11.67
CA GLY A 672 -7.57 -11.08 12.49
C GLY A 672 -8.80 -11.52 11.69
N GLY A 673 -10.00 -11.27 12.22
CA GLY A 673 -11.27 -11.67 11.61
C GLY A 673 -11.43 -11.18 10.16
N ALA A 674 -11.22 -9.88 9.89
CA ALA A 674 -11.30 -9.36 8.53
C ALA A 674 -10.21 -9.91 7.59
N TYR A 675 -9.01 -10.23 8.08
CA TYR A 675 -7.96 -10.85 7.27
C TYR A 675 -8.46 -12.17 6.66
N PHE A 676 -8.92 -13.08 7.52
CA PHE A 676 -9.37 -14.40 7.06
C PHE A 676 -10.73 -14.32 6.37
N GLY A 677 -11.60 -13.37 6.73
CA GLY A 677 -12.81 -13.05 5.98
C GLY A 677 -12.50 -12.63 4.53
N ALA A 678 -11.58 -11.68 4.34
CA ALA A 678 -11.09 -11.26 3.03
C ALA A 678 -10.45 -12.42 2.27
N LYS A 679 -9.51 -13.13 2.89
CA LYS A 679 -8.82 -14.30 2.31
C LYS A 679 -9.80 -15.34 1.78
N LYS A 680 -10.90 -15.58 2.50
CA LYS A 680 -11.99 -16.50 2.09
C LYS A 680 -12.77 -15.96 0.89
N GLY A 681 -13.19 -14.70 0.94
CA GLY A 681 -14.00 -14.09 -0.11
C GLY A 681 -13.23 -13.79 -1.40
N LEU A 682 -11.92 -13.65 -1.32
CA LEU A 682 -11.02 -13.39 -2.45
C LEU A 682 -10.49 -14.67 -3.14
N ARG A 683 -10.80 -15.87 -2.61
CA ARG A 683 -10.39 -17.17 -3.18
C ARG A 683 -10.66 -17.21 -4.69
N PRO A 684 -9.65 -17.51 -5.54
CA PRO A 684 -9.83 -17.49 -6.99
C PRO A 684 -10.90 -18.46 -7.52
N LEU A 685 -11.16 -19.56 -6.82
CA LEU A 685 -12.23 -20.50 -7.11
C LEU A 685 -12.91 -20.85 -5.79
N SER A 686 -14.22 -20.61 -5.68
CA SER A 686 -14.95 -20.68 -4.41
C SER A 686 -16.42 -21.05 -4.61
N VAL A 687 -17.08 -21.43 -3.51
CA VAL A 687 -18.53 -21.62 -3.45
C VAL A 687 -19.11 -20.65 -2.41
N VAL A 688 -20.03 -19.81 -2.86
CA VAL A 688 -20.55 -18.64 -2.15
C VAL A 688 -22.00 -18.89 -1.77
N PHE A 689 -22.39 -18.47 -0.55
CA PHE A 689 -23.77 -18.46 -0.09
C PHE A 689 -24.22 -17.01 0.14
N ASP A 690 -25.24 -16.56 -0.59
CA ASP A 690 -25.69 -15.16 -0.64
C ASP A 690 -26.43 -14.66 0.63
N SER A 691 -26.36 -15.41 1.73
CA SER A 691 -26.93 -15.04 3.03
C SER A 691 -28.44 -14.74 3.03
N TYR A 692 -29.20 -15.37 2.13
CA TYR A 692 -30.64 -15.11 1.93
C TYR A 692 -30.93 -13.65 1.55
N ALA A 693 -30.02 -12.95 0.86
CA ALA A 693 -30.22 -11.54 0.49
C ALA A 693 -31.20 -11.34 -0.68
N ARG A 694 -31.57 -12.42 -1.38
CA ARG A 694 -32.44 -12.41 -2.57
C ARG A 694 -33.80 -13.02 -2.26
N ASP A 695 -34.70 -13.03 -3.25
CA ASP A 695 -36.00 -13.72 -3.20
C ASP A 695 -36.85 -13.36 -1.94
N ASN A 696 -36.81 -12.08 -1.53
CA ASN A 696 -37.43 -11.53 -0.31
C ASN A 696 -37.05 -12.29 0.98
N GLY A 697 -35.82 -12.83 1.05
CA GLY A 697 -35.32 -13.59 2.19
C GLY A 697 -35.81 -15.04 2.28
N ASN A 698 -36.63 -15.52 1.35
CA ASN A 698 -37.23 -16.85 1.42
C ASN A 698 -36.27 -17.99 1.01
N SER A 699 -35.29 -17.68 0.17
CA SER A 699 -34.27 -18.63 -0.30
C SER A 699 -32.95 -17.94 -0.57
N ALA A 700 -31.86 -18.66 -0.35
CA ALA A 700 -30.51 -18.25 -0.69
C ALA A 700 -30.04 -18.89 -1.99
N ARG A 701 -29.14 -18.21 -2.70
CA ARG A 701 -28.37 -18.78 -3.81
C ARG A 701 -27.02 -19.28 -3.32
N ILE A 702 -26.67 -20.48 -3.80
CA ILE A 702 -25.35 -21.08 -3.64
C ILE A 702 -24.70 -21.05 -5.03
N SER A 703 -23.68 -20.23 -5.20
CA SER A 703 -23.07 -19.96 -6.51
C SER A 703 -21.59 -20.36 -6.51
N VAL A 704 -21.11 -20.96 -7.60
CA VAL A 704 -19.68 -21.21 -7.82
C VAL A 704 -19.10 -20.00 -8.55
N VAL A 705 -17.97 -19.49 -8.07
CA VAL A 705 -17.29 -18.31 -8.62
C VAL A 705 -15.88 -18.67 -9.06
N ASN A 706 -15.46 -18.17 -10.23
CA ASN A 706 -14.14 -18.43 -10.80
C ASN A 706 -13.50 -17.12 -11.26
N GLN A 707 -12.60 -16.59 -10.45
CA GLN A 707 -11.77 -15.41 -10.71
C GLN A 707 -10.35 -15.80 -11.22
N SER A 708 -10.13 -17.07 -11.57
CA SER A 708 -8.90 -17.55 -12.17
C SER A 708 -8.87 -17.29 -13.69
N PRO A 709 -7.70 -17.34 -14.35
CA PRO A 709 -7.57 -17.11 -15.79
C PRO A 709 -7.95 -18.34 -16.66
N SER A 710 -8.60 -19.37 -16.11
CA SER A 710 -8.96 -20.59 -16.84
C SER A 710 -10.36 -21.09 -16.49
N ASP A 711 -11.03 -21.72 -17.46
CA ASP A 711 -12.32 -22.39 -17.24
C ASP A 711 -12.16 -23.57 -16.26
N GLU A 712 -13.11 -23.73 -15.36
CA GLU A 712 -13.21 -24.89 -14.47
C GLU A 712 -14.50 -25.67 -14.77
N ARG A 713 -14.40 -27.00 -14.75
CA ARG A 713 -15.42 -27.90 -15.32
C ARG A 713 -15.67 -29.11 -14.44
N ASP A 714 -16.86 -29.66 -14.58
CA ASP A 714 -17.32 -30.87 -13.89
C ASP A 714 -17.21 -30.79 -12.35
N LEU A 715 -17.35 -29.59 -11.79
CA LEU A 715 -17.28 -29.37 -10.35
C LEU A 715 -18.55 -29.89 -9.67
N ARG A 716 -18.39 -30.36 -8.43
CA ARG A 716 -19.49 -30.76 -7.55
C ARG A 716 -19.59 -29.81 -6.35
N VAL A 717 -20.80 -29.32 -6.10
CA VAL A 717 -21.18 -28.54 -4.92
C VAL A 717 -21.95 -29.42 -3.95
N ARG A 718 -21.58 -29.38 -2.66
CA ARG A 718 -22.37 -29.97 -1.57
C ARG A 718 -22.65 -28.93 -0.50
N VAL A 719 -23.90 -28.88 -0.03
CA VAL A 719 -24.37 -27.90 0.96
C VAL A 719 -25.05 -28.64 2.11
N ARG A 720 -24.52 -28.45 3.31
CA ARG A 720 -25.02 -29.08 4.54
C ARG A 720 -25.44 -28.00 5.53
N VAL A 721 -26.61 -28.15 6.16
CA VAL A 721 -27.08 -27.24 7.21
C VAL A 721 -27.06 -27.97 8.55
N TYR A 722 -26.56 -27.33 9.60
CA TYR A 722 -26.46 -27.89 10.94
C TYR A 722 -27.08 -26.95 11.97
N ASP A 723 -27.63 -27.48 13.06
CA ASP A 723 -27.93 -26.67 14.24
C ASP A 723 -26.64 -26.34 15.04
N THR A 724 -26.76 -25.53 16.10
CA THR A 724 -25.61 -25.18 16.98
C THR A 724 -25.06 -26.35 17.81
N GLN A 725 -25.77 -27.48 17.87
CA GLN A 725 -25.28 -28.71 18.48
C GLN A 725 -24.52 -29.60 17.48
N GLY A 726 -24.57 -29.30 16.18
CA GLY A 726 -23.92 -30.09 15.13
C GLY A 726 -24.82 -31.17 14.53
N ASN A 727 -26.12 -31.19 14.81
CA ASN A 727 -27.05 -32.12 14.16
C ASN A 727 -27.34 -31.65 12.73
N LEU A 728 -27.14 -32.54 11.75
CA LEU A 728 -27.43 -32.30 10.35
C LEU A 728 -28.94 -32.13 10.11
N GLN A 729 -29.33 -30.97 9.57
CA GLN A 729 -30.72 -30.60 9.26
C GLN A 729 -31.06 -30.85 7.78
N THR A 730 -30.10 -30.68 6.87
CA THR A 730 -30.22 -31.01 5.45
C THR A 730 -28.86 -31.23 4.79
N ASP A 731 -28.83 -31.96 3.69
CA ASP A 731 -27.65 -32.25 2.85
C ASP A 731 -28.07 -32.30 1.37
N GLY A 732 -27.61 -31.32 0.59
CA GLY A 732 -27.89 -31.17 -0.83
C GLY A 732 -26.63 -31.26 -1.66
N THR A 733 -26.75 -31.72 -2.91
CA THR A 733 -25.65 -31.79 -3.88
C THR A 733 -26.11 -31.30 -5.25
N ALA A 734 -25.23 -30.62 -5.97
CA ALA A 734 -25.31 -30.37 -7.41
C ALA A 734 -23.99 -30.80 -8.07
N GLU A 735 -24.08 -31.38 -9.26
CA GLU A 735 -22.95 -31.98 -9.99
C GLU A 735 -22.84 -31.37 -11.40
N HIS A 736 -21.72 -31.65 -12.09
CA HIS A 736 -21.45 -31.18 -13.45
C HIS A 736 -21.45 -29.63 -13.60
N ILE A 737 -21.08 -28.90 -12.55
CA ILE A 737 -21.00 -27.44 -12.57
C ILE A 737 -19.79 -27.00 -13.40
N ASN A 738 -20.03 -26.17 -14.41
CA ASN A 738 -19.00 -25.59 -15.27
C ASN A 738 -19.03 -24.07 -15.10
N VAL A 739 -17.88 -23.44 -14.90
CA VAL A 739 -17.75 -22.00 -14.68
C VAL A 739 -16.56 -21.44 -15.46
N SER A 740 -16.84 -20.47 -16.33
CA SER A 740 -15.81 -19.83 -17.17
C SER A 740 -14.83 -18.99 -16.34
N ALA A 741 -13.65 -18.74 -16.88
CA ALA A 741 -12.74 -17.72 -16.33
C ALA A 741 -13.47 -16.37 -16.15
N GLY A 742 -13.36 -15.75 -14.97
CA GLY A 742 -14.06 -14.52 -14.60
C GLY A 742 -15.58 -14.66 -14.36
N GLY A 743 -16.12 -15.88 -14.34
CA GLY A 743 -17.56 -16.16 -14.27
C GLY A 743 -18.10 -16.54 -12.89
N ALA A 744 -19.43 -16.59 -12.79
CA ALA A 744 -20.18 -17.12 -11.65
C ALA A 744 -21.42 -17.90 -12.14
N VAL A 745 -21.79 -18.98 -11.46
CA VAL A 745 -22.93 -19.86 -11.80
C VAL A 745 -23.67 -20.30 -10.54
N ASP A 746 -24.98 -20.10 -10.49
CA ASP A 746 -25.86 -20.63 -9.44
C ASP A 746 -25.96 -22.17 -9.53
N ALA A 747 -25.64 -22.87 -8.45
CA ALA A 747 -25.62 -24.33 -8.37
C ALA A 747 -26.78 -24.91 -7.54
N ILE A 748 -27.15 -24.27 -6.42
CA ILE A 748 -28.24 -24.72 -5.54
C ILE A 748 -29.04 -23.51 -5.05
N THR A 749 -30.38 -23.63 -5.01
CA THR A 749 -31.25 -22.72 -4.25
C THR A 749 -31.59 -23.36 -2.91
N LEU A 750 -31.25 -22.71 -1.80
CA LEU A 750 -31.45 -23.21 -0.43
C LEU A 750 -32.64 -22.49 0.24
N PRO A 751 -33.76 -23.18 0.52
CA PRO A 751 -34.89 -22.59 1.24
C PRO A 751 -34.52 -22.16 2.67
N ARG A 752 -35.15 -21.08 3.17
CA ARG A 752 -35.03 -20.66 4.58
C ARG A 752 -35.87 -21.57 5.50
N GLY A 753 -35.53 -21.60 6.79
CA GLY A 753 -36.30 -22.31 7.82
C GLY A 753 -36.11 -23.83 7.87
N LEU A 754 -35.06 -24.36 7.21
CA LEU A 754 -34.68 -25.78 7.26
C LEU A 754 -34.19 -26.18 8.66
N ALA A 755 -33.27 -25.41 9.25
CA ALA A 755 -32.93 -25.52 10.66
C ALA A 755 -34.06 -24.94 11.53
N LYS A 756 -34.21 -25.46 12.76
CA LYS A 756 -35.15 -24.93 13.78
C LYS A 756 -34.49 -24.21 14.96
N SER A 757 -33.18 -24.32 15.10
CA SER A 757 -32.41 -23.57 16.08
C SER A 757 -32.37 -22.07 15.74
N PRO A 758 -32.31 -21.15 16.72
CA PRO A 758 -32.25 -19.70 16.48
C PRO A 758 -31.05 -19.28 15.64
N VAL A 759 -29.90 -19.92 15.86
CA VAL A 759 -28.70 -19.84 15.02
C VAL A 759 -28.43 -21.21 14.41
N PHE A 760 -27.90 -21.26 13.20
CA PHE A 760 -27.55 -22.48 12.47
C PHE A 760 -26.32 -22.26 11.59
N PHE A 761 -25.64 -23.34 11.21
CA PHE A 761 -24.50 -23.30 10.29
C PHE A 761 -24.91 -23.76 8.89
N VAL A 762 -24.42 -23.07 7.85
CA VAL A 762 -24.46 -23.51 6.46
C VAL A 762 -23.02 -23.79 6.03
N ARG A 763 -22.74 -25.02 5.63
CA ARG A 763 -21.43 -25.47 5.14
C ARG A 763 -21.51 -25.76 3.66
N CYS A 764 -20.76 -25.01 2.86
CA CYS A 764 -20.65 -25.19 1.43
C CYS A 764 -19.27 -25.79 1.10
N GLN A 765 -19.26 -26.85 0.30
CA GLN A 765 -18.06 -27.51 -0.21
C GLN A 765 -18.09 -27.54 -1.74
N LEU A 766 -16.96 -27.17 -2.35
CA LEU A 766 -16.68 -27.30 -3.77
C LEU A 766 -15.63 -28.39 -3.97
N THR A 767 -15.90 -29.34 -4.85
CA THR A 767 -15.03 -30.50 -5.11
C THR A 767 -14.78 -30.71 -6.60
N ARG A 768 -13.58 -31.15 -6.97
CA ARG A 768 -13.28 -31.65 -8.33
C ARG A 768 -13.71 -33.11 -8.47
N PRO A 769 -13.84 -33.65 -9.71
CA PRO A 769 -14.12 -35.07 -9.96
C PRO A 769 -13.13 -36.05 -9.30
N SER A 770 -11.91 -35.59 -8.98
CA SER A 770 -10.89 -36.34 -8.22
C SER A 770 -11.25 -36.58 -6.75
N GLY A 771 -12.27 -35.92 -6.21
CA GLY A 771 -12.60 -35.87 -4.78
C GLY A 771 -11.83 -34.82 -3.99
N GLU A 772 -10.94 -34.06 -4.64
CA GLU A 772 -10.24 -32.91 -4.03
C GLU A 772 -11.23 -31.82 -3.60
N VAL A 773 -11.16 -31.38 -2.35
CA VAL A 773 -11.90 -30.21 -1.85
C VAL A 773 -11.15 -28.95 -2.27
N VAL A 774 -11.74 -28.18 -3.18
CA VAL A 774 -11.20 -26.93 -3.72
C VAL A 774 -11.42 -25.78 -2.75
N ALA A 775 -12.63 -25.71 -2.22
CA ALA A 775 -13.05 -24.67 -1.30
C ALA A 775 -14.06 -25.23 -0.31
N GLU A 776 -13.87 -24.89 0.96
CA GLU A 776 -14.86 -25.07 2.00
C GLU A 776 -15.10 -23.74 2.73
N ASN A 777 -16.37 -23.36 2.82
CA ASN A 777 -16.84 -22.14 3.46
C ASN A 777 -17.97 -22.47 4.44
N VAL A 778 -17.81 -22.06 5.70
CA VAL A 778 -18.81 -22.21 6.77
C VAL A 778 -19.38 -20.84 7.11
N TYR A 779 -20.69 -20.75 7.18
CA TYR A 779 -21.46 -19.55 7.52
C TYR A 779 -22.31 -19.86 8.75
N TRP A 780 -22.40 -18.94 9.70
CA TRP A 780 -23.41 -18.97 10.75
C TRP A 780 -24.52 -17.98 10.37
N GLN A 781 -25.76 -18.34 10.65
CA GLN A 781 -26.95 -17.60 10.24
C GLN A 781 -28.00 -17.64 11.35
N SER A 782 -28.76 -16.56 11.47
CA SER A 782 -29.88 -16.44 12.42
C SER A 782 -31.21 -16.63 11.70
N GLN A 783 -32.21 -17.19 12.40
CA GLN A 783 -33.60 -17.23 11.93
C GLN A 783 -34.17 -15.82 11.78
N GLN A 784 -33.86 -14.93 12.72
CA GLN A 784 -34.11 -13.49 12.61
C GLN A 784 -33.09 -12.87 11.63
N PRO A 785 -33.51 -12.25 10.51
CA PRO A 785 -32.60 -11.66 9.55
C PRO A 785 -31.97 -10.34 10.06
N ASP A 786 -30.86 -9.95 9.43
CA ASP A 786 -30.45 -8.55 9.35
C ASP A 786 -31.23 -7.89 8.18
N ASP A 787 -31.92 -6.78 8.41
CA ASP A 787 -32.52 -5.93 7.36
C ASP A 787 -32.04 -4.49 7.53
N VAL A 788 -31.35 -3.96 6.53
CA VAL A 788 -30.82 -2.58 6.55
C VAL A 788 -31.92 -1.55 6.22
N GLY A 789 -33.08 -1.99 5.71
CA GLY A 789 -34.22 -1.13 5.41
C GLY A 789 -34.15 -0.49 4.01
N ASP A 790 -34.84 0.64 3.84
CA ASP A 790 -34.89 1.38 2.58
C ASP A 790 -33.52 1.98 2.17
N PRO A 791 -33.02 1.76 0.93
CA PRO A 791 -31.81 2.38 0.41
C PRO A 791 -31.78 3.92 0.48
N ASP A 792 -32.93 4.60 0.44
CA ASP A 792 -32.99 6.07 0.59
C ASP A 792 -32.54 6.54 1.98
N ASN A 793 -32.52 5.64 2.97
CA ASN A 793 -32.00 5.86 4.32
C ASN A 793 -30.53 5.42 4.49
N ASP A 794 -29.89 4.85 3.46
CA ASP A 794 -28.50 4.41 3.56
C ASP A 794 -27.54 5.61 3.63
N ARG A 795 -26.65 5.61 4.62
CA ARG A 795 -25.67 6.68 4.87
C ARG A 795 -24.30 6.07 5.10
N ALA A 796 -23.31 6.54 4.35
CA ALA A 796 -21.97 5.97 4.32
C ALA A 796 -21.34 5.75 5.71
N PHE A 797 -21.56 6.71 6.63
CA PHE A 797 -21.03 6.69 8.01
C PHE A 797 -22.04 6.26 9.08
N ASP A 798 -23.17 5.61 8.75
CA ASP A 798 -24.05 4.98 9.74
C ASP A 798 -24.20 3.47 9.51
N SER A 799 -24.65 2.76 10.54
CA SER A 799 -25.06 1.36 10.50
C SER A 799 -26.34 1.19 11.33
N THR A 800 -27.35 2.01 11.06
CA THR A 800 -28.73 1.79 11.51
C THR A 800 -29.40 0.73 10.63
N GLN A 801 -30.34 -0.04 11.18
CA GLN A 801 -31.00 -1.15 10.48
C GLN A 801 -32.46 -1.27 10.93
N GLU A 802 -33.32 -1.70 10.00
CA GLU A 802 -34.70 -2.19 10.21
C GLU A 802 -34.76 -3.25 11.32
N SER A 803 -33.90 -4.27 11.17
CA SER A 803 -33.75 -5.37 12.12
C SER A 803 -32.31 -5.92 12.15
N TRP A 804 -31.98 -6.65 13.21
CA TRP A 804 -30.65 -7.21 13.45
C TRP A 804 -30.74 -8.72 13.63
N ALA A 805 -29.78 -9.47 13.09
CA ALA A 805 -29.69 -10.91 13.28
C ALA A 805 -29.33 -11.26 14.74
N ASP A 806 -30.15 -12.08 15.40
CA ASP A 806 -29.87 -12.56 16.76
C ASP A 806 -28.90 -13.75 16.74
N MET A 807 -27.62 -13.47 16.97
CA MET A 807 -26.55 -14.45 17.12
C MET A 807 -26.27 -14.81 18.58
N THR A 808 -27.09 -14.35 19.54
CA THR A 808 -26.79 -14.52 20.99
C THR A 808 -26.76 -15.97 21.44
N ALA A 809 -27.44 -16.88 20.72
CA ALA A 809 -27.39 -18.32 20.95
C ALA A 809 -25.96 -18.91 20.85
N LEU A 810 -25.04 -18.26 20.12
CA LEU A 810 -23.63 -18.66 20.06
C LEU A 810 -22.94 -18.56 21.43
N ASN A 811 -23.35 -17.64 22.31
CA ASN A 811 -22.76 -17.50 23.65
C ASN A 811 -23.00 -18.71 24.56
N TYR A 812 -23.97 -19.56 24.22
CA TYR A 812 -24.38 -20.73 25.00
C TYR A 812 -23.99 -22.07 24.35
N MET A 813 -23.13 -22.04 23.32
CA MET A 813 -22.58 -23.27 22.73
C MET A 813 -21.80 -24.07 23.80
N PRO A 814 -21.97 -25.40 23.86
CA PRO A 814 -21.24 -26.24 24.80
C PRO A 814 -19.73 -26.17 24.52
N ARG A 815 -18.91 -26.24 25.58
CA ARG A 815 -17.45 -26.25 25.42
C ARG A 815 -16.98 -27.54 24.76
N VAL A 816 -16.06 -27.42 23.79
CA VAL A 816 -15.51 -28.57 23.05
C VAL A 816 -14.00 -28.67 23.28
N PRO A 817 -13.49 -29.81 23.79
CA PRO A 817 -12.07 -30.15 23.69
C PRO A 817 -11.74 -30.61 22.25
N LEU A 818 -10.57 -30.22 21.77
CA LEU A 818 -10.01 -30.66 20.49
C LEU A 818 -8.73 -31.46 20.73
N ASP A 819 -8.54 -32.52 19.94
CA ASP A 819 -7.26 -33.20 19.84
C ASP A 819 -6.40 -32.44 18.82
N ILE A 820 -5.28 -31.87 19.29
CA ILE A 820 -4.45 -30.95 18.51
C ILE A 820 -3.05 -31.54 18.34
N THR A 821 -2.57 -31.58 17.09
CA THR A 821 -1.18 -31.95 16.77
C THR A 821 -0.56 -30.91 15.84
N ALA A 822 0.74 -30.66 15.99
CA ALA A 822 1.48 -29.75 15.14
C ALA A 822 2.81 -30.38 14.73
N HIS A 823 3.10 -30.40 13.42
CA HIS A 823 4.28 -31.04 12.86
C HIS A 823 5.04 -30.07 11.95
N ARG A 824 6.36 -30.01 12.08
CA ARG A 824 7.23 -29.24 11.21
C ARG A 824 7.24 -29.84 9.80
N GLN A 825 7.32 -28.98 8.78
CA GLN A 825 7.56 -29.42 7.40
C GLN A 825 9.05 -29.30 7.03
N SER A 826 9.45 -29.86 5.88
CA SER A 826 10.82 -29.73 5.36
C SER A 826 11.21 -28.27 5.06
N THR A 827 10.22 -27.42 4.76
CA THR A 827 10.40 -25.98 4.58
C THR A 827 10.57 -25.29 5.94
N PRO A 828 11.67 -24.56 6.19
CA PRO A 828 11.86 -23.81 7.44
C PRO A 828 10.70 -22.85 7.71
N GLY A 829 10.26 -22.76 8.96
CA GLY A 829 9.12 -21.92 9.37
C GLY A 829 7.73 -22.51 9.10
N SER A 830 7.62 -23.55 8.27
CA SER A 830 6.34 -24.17 7.90
C SER A 830 5.91 -25.26 8.89
N VAL A 831 4.63 -25.21 9.26
CA VAL A 831 3.98 -26.04 10.29
C VAL A 831 2.64 -26.55 9.75
N VAL A 832 2.40 -27.85 9.84
CA VAL A 832 1.08 -28.46 9.64
C VAL A 832 0.41 -28.59 11.00
N ILE A 833 -0.80 -28.05 11.13
CA ILE A 833 -1.60 -27.99 12.37
C ILE A 833 -2.88 -28.77 12.11
N ARG A 834 -3.15 -29.81 12.91
CA ARG A 834 -4.37 -30.62 12.80
C ARG A 834 -5.24 -30.46 14.03
N LEU A 835 -6.51 -30.21 13.78
CA LEU A 835 -7.56 -30.09 14.79
C LEU A 835 -8.57 -31.22 14.56
N HIS A 836 -8.63 -32.21 15.44
CA HIS A 836 -9.67 -33.23 15.44
C HIS A 836 -10.70 -32.95 16.53
N ASN A 837 -11.98 -33.10 16.20
CA ASN A 837 -13.08 -32.96 17.14
C ASN A 837 -13.63 -34.35 17.53
N PRO A 838 -13.24 -34.91 18.69
CA PRO A 838 -13.70 -36.22 19.14
C PRO A 838 -15.13 -36.20 19.72
N THR A 839 -15.83 -35.05 19.67
CA THR A 839 -17.13 -34.86 20.32
C THR A 839 -18.31 -34.82 19.34
N HIS A 840 -19.52 -34.79 19.88
CA HIS A 840 -20.76 -34.62 19.12
C HIS A 840 -21.15 -33.15 18.86
N ASN A 841 -20.42 -32.18 19.40
CA ASN A 841 -20.73 -30.74 19.27
C ASN A 841 -19.78 -30.06 18.28
N VAL A 842 -20.20 -28.96 17.65
CA VAL A 842 -19.33 -28.16 16.76
C VAL A 842 -18.26 -27.41 17.58
N ALA A 843 -16.98 -27.53 17.18
CA ALA A 843 -15.93 -26.61 17.61
C ALA A 843 -15.86 -25.45 16.61
N PHE A 844 -16.12 -24.24 17.07
CA PHE A 844 -16.42 -23.10 16.22
C PHE A 844 -15.35 -22.01 16.28
N PHE A 845 -14.92 -21.57 15.10
CA PHE A 845 -14.07 -20.39 14.90
C PHE A 845 -12.68 -20.50 15.54
N GLU A 846 -12.05 -21.67 15.38
CA GLU A 846 -10.74 -22.04 15.92
C GLU A 846 -9.61 -21.25 15.25
N ARG A 847 -8.93 -20.41 16.03
CA ARG A 847 -7.72 -19.69 15.60
C ARG A 847 -6.46 -20.39 16.09
N ALA A 848 -5.53 -20.68 15.18
CA ALA A 848 -4.18 -21.11 15.51
C ALA A 848 -3.18 -19.95 15.49
N GLU A 849 -2.17 -20.02 16.36
CA GLU A 849 -1.05 -19.08 16.51
C GLU A 849 0.27 -19.86 16.59
N ILE A 850 1.21 -19.61 15.68
CA ILE A 850 2.57 -20.17 15.72
C ILE A 850 3.47 -19.30 16.62
N MET A 851 4.16 -19.93 17.57
CA MET A 851 4.93 -19.24 18.62
C MET A 851 6.34 -19.83 18.78
N SER A 852 7.27 -19.01 19.28
CA SER A 852 8.66 -19.43 19.57
C SER A 852 8.85 -20.06 20.96
N THR A 853 8.00 -19.70 21.91
CA THR A 853 7.95 -20.25 23.28
C THR A 853 6.50 -20.60 23.66
N ARG A 854 6.32 -21.48 24.66
CA ARG A 854 5.00 -21.98 25.07
C ARG A 854 4.03 -20.87 25.46
N ASP A 855 4.52 -19.89 26.22
CA ASP A 855 3.72 -18.79 26.75
C ASP A 855 3.99 -17.47 25.98
N GLY A 856 4.49 -17.59 24.75
CA GLY A 856 4.89 -16.47 23.90
C GLY A 856 3.74 -15.74 23.22
N ASP A 857 4.12 -14.71 22.47
CA ASP A 857 3.28 -14.13 21.42
C ASP A 857 3.46 -14.91 20.10
N GLU A 858 2.51 -14.74 19.19
CA GLU A 858 2.61 -15.21 17.81
C GLU A 858 3.84 -14.59 17.11
N ILE A 859 4.53 -15.40 16.31
CA ILE A 859 5.58 -14.92 15.41
C ILE A 859 4.91 -14.16 14.27
N LEU A 860 5.30 -12.91 14.04
CA LEU A 860 4.76 -12.05 12.98
C LEU A 860 5.92 -11.47 12.13
N PRO A 861 5.76 -11.32 10.80
CA PRO A 861 4.60 -11.72 9.99
C PRO A 861 4.47 -13.24 9.85
N VAL A 862 3.24 -13.69 9.58
CA VAL A 862 2.86 -15.10 9.43
C VAL A 862 1.79 -15.26 8.37
N GLU A 863 1.95 -16.27 7.52
CA GLU A 863 0.96 -16.67 6.52
C GLU A 863 0.31 -17.99 6.97
N TYR A 864 -1.00 -18.13 6.77
CA TYR A 864 -1.70 -19.42 6.91
C TYR A 864 -2.54 -19.67 5.65
N ASP A 865 -2.67 -20.92 5.21
CA ASP A 865 -3.59 -21.29 4.12
C ASP A 865 -5.07 -21.12 4.54
N ASP A 866 -5.38 -21.44 5.79
CA ASP A 866 -6.67 -21.26 6.45
C ASP A 866 -6.49 -21.00 7.96
N ASN A 867 -7.42 -20.29 8.58
CA ASN A 867 -7.46 -20.00 10.01
C ASN A 867 -8.88 -19.54 10.41
N TYR A 868 -9.21 -19.48 11.70
CA TYR A 868 -10.59 -19.29 12.20
C TYR A 868 -11.56 -20.36 11.67
N VAL A 869 -11.09 -21.61 11.62
CA VAL A 869 -11.81 -22.75 11.02
C VAL A 869 -12.94 -23.27 11.91
N THR A 870 -13.81 -24.13 11.38
CA THR A 870 -14.87 -24.80 12.16
C THR A 870 -14.72 -26.30 12.01
N VAL A 871 -14.60 -27.03 13.12
CA VAL A 871 -14.38 -28.48 13.14
C VAL A 871 -15.69 -29.16 13.55
N PHE A 872 -16.35 -29.81 12.59
CA PHE A 872 -17.61 -30.51 12.82
C PHE A 872 -17.39 -31.83 13.60
N PRO A 873 -18.45 -32.37 14.23
CA PRO A 873 -18.38 -33.61 15.02
C PRO A 873 -17.69 -34.77 14.31
N GLY A 874 -16.66 -35.35 14.93
CA GLY A 874 -15.88 -36.47 14.40
C GLY A 874 -14.94 -36.14 13.23
N GLU A 875 -14.90 -34.90 12.74
CA GLU A 875 -14.04 -34.52 11.62
C GLU A 875 -12.65 -34.05 12.07
N THR A 876 -11.74 -33.91 11.11
CA THR A 876 -10.41 -33.32 11.30
C THR A 876 -10.20 -32.22 10.26
N VAL A 877 -9.74 -31.06 10.70
CA VAL A 877 -9.29 -29.96 9.82
C VAL A 877 -7.76 -29.87 9.91
N GLU A 878 -7.12 -29.70 8.76
CA GLU A 878 -5.68 -29.40 8.65
C GLU A 878 -5.50 -27.96 8.19
N MET A 879 -4.59 -27.23 8.83
CA MET A 879 -4.15 -25.88 8.46
C MET A 879 -2.63 -25.90 8.31
N ARG A 880 -2.09 -25.01 7.48
CA ARG A 880 -0.66 -24.87 7.20
C ARG A 880 -0.25 -23.43 7.42
N GLY A 881 0.56 -23.21 8.45
CA GLY A 881 1.14 -21.90 8.73
C GLY A 881 2.61 -21.84 8.31
N ASN A 882 3.07 -20.64 7.99
CA ASN A 882 4.46 -20.32 7.67
C ASN A 882 4.89 -19.06 8.42
N ALA A 883 5.70 -19.24 9.47
CA ALA A 883 6.24 -18.15 10.27
C ALA A 883 7.72 -17.94 9.93
N THR A 884 8.08 -16.73 9.49
CA THR A 884 9.44 -16.39 9.09
C THR A 884 10.19 -15.65 10.21
N GLY A 885 11.53 -15.63 10.16
CA GLY A 885 12.35 -14.83 11.08
C GLY A 885 12.51 -15.34 12.52
N SER A 886 11.83 -16.41 12.94
CA SER A 886 12.02 -17.02 14.27
C SER A 886 11.74 -18.52 14.31
N PRO A 887 12.32 -19.28 15.26
CA PRO A 887 12.04 -20.71 15.39
C PRO A 887 10.60 -20.96 15.83
N ALA A 888 9.76 -21.46 14.93
CA ALA A 888 8.43 -21.98 15.25
C ALA A 888 8.58 -23.26 16.10
N ASN A 889 8.18 -23.22 17.38
CA ASN A 889 8.35 -24.33 18.32
C ASN A 889 7.03 -24.77 19.00
N TRP A 890 6.03 -23.90 19.05
CA TRP A 890 4.75 -24.14 19.72
C TRP A 890 3.60 -23.64 18.85
N VAL A 891 2.42 -24.25 19.01
CA VAL A 891 1.17 -23.77 18.45
C VAL A 891 0.16 -23.61 19.57
N ARG A 892 -0.47 -22.43 19.68
CA ARG A 892 -1.63 -22.19 20.52
C ARG A 892 -2.88 -22.18 19.64
N VAL A 893 -3.94 -22.87 20.06
CA VAL A 893 -5.25 -22.88 19.40
C VAL A 893 -6.31 -22.40 20.38
N THR A 894 -7.14 -21.46 19.95
CA THR A 894 -8.25 -20.89 20.72
C THR A 894 -9.43 -20.62 19.79
N GLY A 895 -10.61 -21.13 20.10
CA GLY A 895 -11.86 -20.89 19.37
C GLY A 895 -12.95 -20.28 20.25
N HIS A 896 -14.12 -20.06 19.66
CA HIS A 896 -15.26 -19.41 20.30
C HIS A 896 -15.78 -20.23 21.51
N ASN A 897 -15.95 -21.54 21.31
CA ASN A 897 -16.40 -22.48 22.34
C ASN A 897 -15.35 -23.53 22.74
N THR A 898 -14.07 -23.30 22.45
CA THR A 898 -12.96 -24.16 22.92
C THR A 898 -12.14 -23.41 23.99
N SER A 899 -11.19 -24.08 24.62
CA SER A 899 -10.26 -23.46 25.58
C SER A 899 -8.88 -23.38 24.97
N ALA A 900 -8.18 -22.27 25.21
CA ALA A 900 -6.84 -22.03 24.70
C ALA A 900 -5.90 -23.20 25.05
N THR A 901 -5.46 -23.93 24.04
CA THR A 901 -4.64 -25.15 24.19
C THR A 901 -3.33 -24.96 23.44
N THR A 902 -2.21 -25.26 24.08
CA THR A 902 -0.87 -25.07 23.50
C THR A 902 -0.11 -26.39 23.42
N VAL A 903 0.33 -26.74 22.21
CA VAL A 903 1.09 -27.96 21.90
C VAL A 903 2.47 -27.62 21.37
N ALA A 904 3.44 -28.53 21.57
CA ALA A 904 4.75 -28.42 20.92
C ALA A 904 4.62 -28.76 19.42
N ILE A 905 5.51 -28.21 18.60
CA ILE A 905 5.70 -28.62 17.21
C ILE A 905 6.73 -29.74 17.17
N GLU A 906 6.31 -30.91 16.69
CA GLU A 906 7.14 -32.10 16.50
C GLU A 906 7.92 -32.06 15.16
#